data_AF-A0AAE8LPM8-F1
#
_entry.id   AF-A0AAE8LPM8-F1
#
_cell.length_a   1.000
_cell.length_b   1.000
_cell.length_c   1.000
_cell.angle_alpha   90.00
_cell.angle_beta   90.00
_cell.angle_gamma   90.00
#
_symmetry.space_group_name_H-M   'P 1'
#
loop_
_entity.id
_entity.type
_entity.pdbx_description
1 polymer ?
#
loop_
_entity_poly.entity_id
_entity_poly.type
_entity_poly.pdbx_seq_one_letter_code
_entity_poly.pdbx_strand_id
1 'polypeptide(L)'
;MNRDIIELREVITKLVPLLSGKGLMVTQRGSQAYVQTDAKTKQPVLVNIPNIPDNANSEFIAAISGFIDHEVAHVLHTDWHYYGGKGGMSERDLRDPRRRAFMNTHNIIEDVMIEREQVKTFPGAARNLSVTRKWFLEKITDAALKGVKDPKEQFRYIMVPMMRALGGHEEMQDWMDKHGYWKHPLVEEMLATMKPATLELLKKATTTKETLVVAEEVHDILMGKILPPPPPQPSKTKDKSESKGKSVDKPEKEAGEGDGDGERDHSKSEPNEGKSGKGKQKKKDDKGEGDGDEAGDEKSKPDSSKGGKNEKKDKEDDAEEEAGADDDGDPSDGSEEDSDDDAGDDGDADADPESEVGDSEEEDDAPGADEDPQDEGDESGNEGAEDGPDEEDNSSADESSNNGDDGDDDEGGRRNEVSSVITSGDEGGGIGEVGDGSEEEHQGGGGGVGNAAAKSLFDYEDGDFEAVDMSSQIAIKISDAAVAAMDPRQYLVFTREMDEIKPVQVPDNMNSKWVPEMEDETRQMTSKMQKDIERMMASQSHVIRTPGHRTGKLHAPSLFRVPGGDPRVFTQKQEHVSKDTAVSVVIDNSGSMGGPKMKLAMTAGYALCSTLDRVKISHEVIGFTTGGYYGMPQSLREAMAEDAKKARINWDRVIPIVMPIYKTFDERLTATVKSRFAFMRNAQAGLNGNIDGESLEYAAERLLKRSEKRKVMLVLSDGQPAGGAKCGPHLSGVVQSLGKLGVECIGIGIMDSSVTKYYPKSTVLHKAEDLPGQVMTEIKKILTGM
;
A
#
# COMPACT_ATOMS: atom_id res chain seq x y z
N MET A 1 -1.43 5.00 -16.57
CA MET A 1 -1.58 3.80 -15.73
C MET A 1 -0.54 2.73 -16.11
N ASN A 2 0.44 2.51 -15.24
CA ASN A 2 1.50 1.50 -15.36
C ASN A 2 1.06 0.21 -14.67
N ARG A 3 1.11 -0.93 -15.37
CA ARG A 3 0.64 -2.23 -14.87
C ARG A 3 1.40 -2.69 -13.61
N ASP A 4 2.70 -2.43 -13.52
CA ASP A 4 3.52 -2.79 -12.35
C ASP A 4 3.05 -2.07 -11.08
N ILE A 5 2.55 -0.84 -11.23
CA ILE A 5 2.02 -0.04 -10.11
C ILE A 5 0.67 -0.59 -9.64
N ILE A 6 -0.19 -1.02 -10.57
CA ILE A 6 -1.47 -1.67 -10.22
C ILE A 6 -1.19 -2.97 -9.47
N GLU A 7 -0.28 -3.80 -9.99
CA GLU A 7 0.09 -5.07 -9.35
C GLU A 7 0.70 -4.84 -7.97
N LEU A 8 1.62 -3.87 -7.83
CA LEU A 8 2.19 -3.52 -6.53
C LEU A 8 1.10 -3.05 -5.55
N ARG A 9 0.18 -2.16 -5.97
CA ARG A 9 -0.93 -1.68 -5.14
C ARG A 9 -1.84 -2.83 -4.69
N GLU A 10 -2.16 -3.78 -5.58
CA GLU A 10 -2.95 -4.97 -5.22
C GLU A 10 -2.21 -5.89 -4.24
N VAL A 11 -0.89 -6.07 -4.39
CA VAL A 11 -0.06 -6.85 -3.46
C VAL A 11 -0.02 -6.20 -2.08
N ILE A 12 0.22 -4.89 -2.01
CA ILE A 12 0.27 -4.15 -0.74
C ILE A 12 -1.05 -4.23 0.01
N THR A 13 -2.16 -3.99 -0.68
CA THR A 13 -3.48 -3.89 -0.04
C THR A 13 -4.09 -5.24 0.34
N LYS A 14 -3.78 -6.31 -0.39
CA LYS A 14 -4.39 -7.64 -0.18
C LYS A 14 -3.45 -8.68 0.41
N LEU A 15 -2.20 -8.73 -0.03
CA LEU A 15 -1.27 -9.79 0.37
C LEU A 15 -0.61 -9.47 1.70
N VAL A 16 -0.13 -8.25 1.94
CA VAL A 16 0.64 -7.99 3.17
C VAL A 16 -0.20 -8.14 4.46
N PRO A 17 -1.44 -7.62 4.55
CA PRO A 17 -2.30 -7.86 5.71
C PRO A 17 -2.68 -9.32 5.91
N LEU A 18 -2.77 -10.11 4.83
CA LEU A 18 -3.12 -11.52 4.86
C LEU A 18 -1.93 -12.40 5.25
N LEU A 19 -0.71 -11.97 4.91
CA LEU A 19 0.55 -12.62 5.25
C LEU A 19 1.02 -12.27 6.67
N SER A 20 0.61 -11.11 7.22
CA SER A 20 0.96 -10.68 8.55
C SER A 20 -0.08 -11.09 9.60
N GLY A 21 -0.43 -12.37 9.71
CA GLY A 21 -1.28 -12.92 10.80
C GLY A 21 -0.85 -12.58 12.26
N LYS A 22 0.19 -11.75 12.41
CA LYS A 22 0.72 -11.08 13.61
C LYS A 22 0.40 -9.57 13.72
N GLY A 23 -0.45 -8.99 12.86
CA GLY A 23 -0.96 -7.63 13.02
C GLY A 23 -0.14 -6.47 12.40
N LEU A 24 0.75 -6.73 11.42
CA LEU A 24 1.45 -5.67 10.70
C LEU A 24 0.52 -5.02 9.66
N MET A 25 0.31 -3.72 9.77
CA MET A 25 -0.43 -2.91 8.78
C MET A 25 0.53 -2.38 7.71
N VAL A 26 0.13 -2.42 6.44
CA VAL A 26 0.85 -1.69 5.37
C VAL A 26 -0.03 -0.60 4.81
N THR A 27 0.50 0.61 4.79
CA THR A 27 -0.20 1.82 4.38
C THR A 27 0.51 2.46 3.20
N GLN A 28 -0.24 3.14 2.33
CA GLN A 28 0.28 3.96 1.25
C GLN A 28 -0.21 5.39 1.45
N ARG A 29 0.67 6.22 2.04
CA ARG A 29 0.34 7.58 2.44
C ARG A 29 1.47 8.54 2.12
N GLY A 30 1.10 9.70 1.57
CA GLY A 30 1.98 10.84 1.40
C GLY A 30 3.21 10.53 0.57
N SER A 31 4.33 11.15 0.94
CA SER A 31 5.60 11.08 0.24
C SER A 31 6.68 10.30 0.99
N GLN A 32 6.41 9.85 2.21
CA GLN A 32 7.41 9.26 3.09
C GLN A 32 7.25 7.75 3.21
N ALA A 33 8.36 7.01 3.08
CA ALA A 33 8.47 5.65 3.60
C ALA A 33 8.91 5.69 5.07
N TYR A 34 8.25 4.92 5.94
CA TYR A 34 8.66 4.78 7.33
C TYR A 34 8.08 3.52 7.97
N VAL A 35 8.67 3.10 9.08
CA VAL A 35 8.19 1.99 9.90
C VAL A 35 7.80 2.55 11.26
N GLN A 36 6.60 2.22 11.72
CA GLN A 36 6.15 2.51 13.08
C GLN A 36 6.20 1.23 13.90
N THR A 37 6.85 1.30 15.05
CA THR A 37 7.01 0.21 15.99
C THR A 37 6.14 0.41 17.24
N ASP A 38 5.70 -0.67 17.87
CA ASP A 38 5.07 -0.61 19.19
C ASP A 38 6.06 -0.08 20.23
N ALA A 39 5.63 0.89 21.05
CA ALA A 39 6.51 1.54 22.01
C ALA A 39 7.11 0.57 23.06
N LYS A 40 6.38 -0.50 23.42
CA LYS A 40 6.75 -1.46 24.46
C LYS A 40 7.44 -2.70 23.91
N THR A 41 6.92 -3.30 22.85
CA THR A 41 7.46 -4.54 22.27
C THR A 41 8.55 -4.27 21.23
N LYS A 42 8.63 -3.05 20.70
CA LYS A 42 9.49 -2.63 19.59
C LYS A 42 9.18 -3.31 18.25
N GLN A 43 8.19 -4.20 18.23
CA GLN A 43 7.76 -4.87 17.02
C GLN A 43 7.17 -3.87 16.01
N PRO A 44 7.51 -3.97 14.72
CA PRO A 44 6.84 -3.24 13.65
C PRO A 44 5.34 -3.52 13.66
N VAL A 45 4.56 -2.45 13.74
CA VAL A 45 3.08 -2.51 13.70
C VAL A 45 2.54 -1.88 12.43
N LEU A 46 3.29 -0.98 11.80
CA LEU A 46 2.90 -0.36 10.54
C LEU A 46 4.12 -0.08 9.67
N VAL A 47 4.02 -0.41 8.38
CA VAL A 47 4.97 0.01 7.34
C VAL A 47 4.22 0.93 6.40
N ASN A 48 4.64 2.19 6.34
CA ASN A 48 4.13 3.14 5.35
C ASN A 48 5.05 3.16 4.16
N ILE A 49 4.48 3.09 2.96
CA ILE A 49 5.15 3.39 1.71
C ILE A 49 4.60 4.70 1.13
N PRO A 50 5.39 5.45 0.35
CA PRO A 50 4.91 6.64 -0.29
C PRO A 50 3.88 6.32 -1.38
N ASN A 51 3.06 7.31 -1.73
CA ASN A 51 2.28 7.23 -2.95
C ASN A 51 3.22 7.24 -4.16
N ILE A 52 3.01 6.27 -5.06
CA ILE A 52 3.90 6.02 -6.19
C ILE A 52 3.28 6.70 -7.42
N PRO A 53 3.96 7.70 -8.02
CA PRO A 53 3.52 8.34 -9.25
C PRO A 53 3.41 7.33 -10.40
N ASP A 54 2.45 7.57 -11.31
CA ASP A 54 2.15 6.66 -12.42
C ASP A 54 3.32 6.44 -13.40
N ASN A 55 4.29 7.36 -13.41
CA ASN A 55 5.53 7.32 -14.20
C ASN A 55 6.73 6.74 -13.43
N ALA A 56 6.51 6.17 -12.24
CA ALA A 56 7.57 5.52 -11.48
C ALA A 56 8.24 4.41 -12.31
N ASN A 57 9.58 4.41 -12.28
CA ASN A 57 10.37 3.41 -12.98
C ASN A 57 10.34 2.06 -12.24
N SER A 58 10.58 0.97 -12.97
CA SER A 58 10.51 -0.39 -12.41
C SER A 58 11.58 -0.66 -11.34
N GLU A 59 12.72 0.06 -11.36
CA GLU A 59 13.75 -0.06 -10.31
C GLU A 59 13.24 0.48 -8.96
N PHE A 60 12.57 1.65 -8.96
CA PHE A 60 11.98 2.26 -7.77
C PHE A 60 10.85 1.40 -7.21
N ILE A 61 9.98 0.86 -8.07
CA ILE A 61 8.91 -0.08 -7.70
C ILE A 61 9.50 -1.35 -7.05
N ALA A 62 10.57 -1.90 -7.61
CA ALA A 62 11.25 -3.07 -7.07
C ALA A 62 11.94 -2.78 -5.72
N ALA A 63 12.53 -1.59 -5.55
CA ALA A 63 13.14 -1.17 -4.30
C ALA A 63 12.10 -1.04 -3.17
N ILE A 64 10.91 -0.50 -3.46
CA ILE A 64 9.78 -0.47 -2.51
C ILE A 64 9.35 -1.90 -2.15
N SER A 65 9.27 -2.79 -3.14
CA SER A 65 8.89 -4.19 -2.91
C SER A 65 9.88 -4.89 -1.98
N GLY A 66 11.19 -4.70 -2.20
CA GLY A 66 12.21 -5.31 -1.33
C GLY A 66 12.29 -4.66 0.05
N PHE A 67 11.97 -3.37 0.19
CA PHE A 67 11.79 -2.72 1.48
C PHE A 67 10.62 -3.36 2.26
N ILE A 68 9.47 -3.57 1.62
CA ILE A 68 8.34 -4.28 2.24
C ILE A 68 8.74 -5.70 2.63
N ASP A 69 9.42 -6.44 1.75
CA ASP A 69 9.87 -7.82 2.03
C ASP A 69 10.81 -7.87 3.25
N HIS A 70 11.70 -6.89 3.40
CA HIS A 70 12.60 -6.76 4.53
C HIS A 70 11.85 -6.49 5.85
N GLU A 71 10.90 -5.55 5.86
CA GLU A 71 10.12 -5.25 7.06
C GLU A 71 9.17 -6.39 7.47
N VAL A 72 8.61 -7.09 6.47
CA VAL A 72 7.81 -8.30 6.73
C VAL A 72 8.71 -9.41 7.31
N ALA A 73 9.95 -9.55 6.86
CA ALA A 73 10.90 -10.51 7.40
C ALA A 73 11.14 -10.31 8.90
N HIS A 74 11.27 -9.05 9.34
CA HIS A 74 11.37 -8.70 10.76
C HIS A 74 10.14 -9.15 11.58
N VAL A 75 8.93 -8.99 11.05
CA VAL A 75 7.71 -9.44 11.74
C VAL A 75 7.61 -10.96 11.82
N LEU A 76 8.08 -11.66 10.80
CA LEU A 76 7.99 -13.12 10.73
C LEU A 76 9.09 -13.83 11.50
N HIS A 77 10.33 -13.36 11.38
CA HIS A 77 11.55 -14.10 11.75
C HIS A 77 12.28 -13.52 12.96
N THR A 78 12.09 -12.25 13.32
CA THR A 78 12.70 -11.68 14.53
C THR A 78 11.89 -12.03 15.78
N ASP A 79 12.56 -12.49 16.82
CA ASP A 79 11.99 -12.66 18.17
C ASP A 79 12.11 -11.36 18.98
N TRP A 80 11.00 -10.62 18.99
CA TRP A 80 10.88 -9.32 19.65
C TRP A 80 10.99 -9.36 21.18
N HIS A 81 10.97 -10.54 21.81
CA HIS A 81 11.21 -10.70 23.24
C HIS A 81 12.59 -10.15 23.67
N TYR A 82 13.59 -10.20 22.79
CA TYR A 82 14.94 -9.70 23.05
C TYR A 82 15.08 -8.19 22.92
N TYR A 83 14.09 -7.52 22.29
CA TYR A 83 14.09 -6.09 22.03
C TYR A 83 13.18 -5.32 22.99
N GLY A 84 11.97 -5.84 23.30
CA GLY A 84 10.99 -5.17 24.17
C GLY A 84 10.20 -6.09 25.12
N GLY A 85 9.38 -5.51 26.01
CA GLY A 85 8.53 -6.25 26.96
C GLY A 85 9.22 -6.75 28.24
N LYS A 86 8.57 -7.66 29.00
CA LYS A 86 9.14 -8.27 30.23
C LYS A 86 10.29 -9.21 29.85
N GLY A 87 11.50 -8.67 29.75
CA GLY A 87 12.73 -9.39 29.36
C GLY A 87 13.56 -8.66 28.30
N GLY A 88 12.95 -7.75 27.54
CA GLY A 88 13.60 -6.89 26.55
C GLY A 88 14.11 -5.55 27.12
N MET A 89 14.42 -4.59 26.26
CA MET A 89 14.97 -3.29 26.69
C MET A 89 13.96 -2.44 27.44
N SER A 90 14.39 -1.88 28.57
CA SER A 90 13.69 -0.79 29.24
C SER A 90 13.99 0.56 28.58
N GLU A 91 13.14 1.57 28.79
CA GLU A 91 13.44 2.95 28.36
C GLU A 91 14.78 3.49 28.89
N ARG A 92 15.25 2.96 30.04
CA ARG A 92 16.55 3.31 30.60
C ARG A 92 17.70 2.70 29.79
N ASP A 93 17.51 1.50 29.26
CA ASP A 93 18.50 0.79 28.45
C ASP A 93 18.68 1.46 27.08
N LEU A 94 17.62 2.07 26.54
CA LEU A 94 17.68 2.84 25.29
C LEU A 94 18.49 4.14 25.42
N ARG A 95 18.66 4.65 26.65
CA ARG A 95 19.50 5.83 26.92
C ARG A 95 20.97 5.48 27.15
N ASP A 96 21.32 4.19 27.24
CA ASP A 96 22.69 3.72 27.41
C ASP A 96 23.38 3.61 26.04
N PRO A 97 24.40 4.45 25.74
CA PRO A 97 25.11 4.42 24.46
C PRO A 97 25.74 3.06 24.14
N ARG A 98 26.22 2.33 25.15
CA ARG A 98 26.82 0.98 24.98
C ARG A 98 25.80 0.01 24.43
N ARG A 99 24.62 0.03 25.03
CA ARG A 99 23.53 -0.88 24.72
C ARG A 99 22.92 -0.56 23.35
N ARG A 100 22.86 0.71 22.96
CA ARG A 100 22.51 1.13 21.59
C ARG A 100 23.52 0.62 20.56
N ALA A 101 24.82 0.81 20.79
CA ALA A 101 25.86 0.35 19.88
C ALA A 101 25.84 -1.18 19.69
N PHE A 102 25.55 -1.93 20.77
CA PHE A 102 25.36 -3.38 20.68
C PHE A 102 24.15 -3.76 19.83
N MET A 103 23.01 -3.08 19.98
CA MET A 103 21.83 -3.34 19.14
C MET A 103 22.04 -3.00 17.68
N ASN A 104 22.74 -1.91 17.39
CA ASN A 104 23.11 -1.59 16.01
C ASN A 104 23.96 -2.71 15.41
N THR A 105 24.89 -3.26 16.19
CA THR A 105 25.69 -4.42 15.77
C THR A 105 24.80 -5.64 15.55
N HIS A 106 23.86 -5.92 16.45
CA HIS A 106 22.96 -7.07 16.33
C HIS A 106 22.02 -6.93 15.14
N ASN A 107 21.44 -5.76 14.85
CA ASN A 107 20.59 -5.54 13.69
C ASN A 107 21.32 -5.89 12.38
N ILE A 108 22.58 -5.46 12.22
CA ILE A 108 23.39 -5.78 11.02
C ILE A 108 23.51 -7.30 10.82
N ILE A 109 23.62 -8.06 11.91
CA ILE A 109 23.76 -9.52 11.90
C ILE A 109 22.40 -10.21 11.74
N GLU A 110 21.36 -9.71 12.40
CA GLU A 110 19.98 -10.20 12.33
C GLU A 110 19.46 -10.12 10.90
N ASP A 111 19.71 -9.00 10.22
CA ASP A 111 19.28 -8.76 8.84
C ASP A 111 19.77 -9.84 7.86
N VAL A 112 21.00 -10.32 8.07
CA VAL A 112 21.56 -11.41 7.27
C VAL A 112 20.69 -12.66 7.35
N MET A 113 20.20 -12.97 8.55
CA MET A 113 19.36 -14.12 8.84
C MET A 113 17.94 -13.90 8.33
N ILE A 114 17.27 -12.80 8.69
CA ILE A 114 15.87 -12.59 8.32
C ILE A 114 15.68 -12.53 6.81
N GLU A 115 16.59 -11.87 6.07
CA GLU A 115 16.50 -11.78 4.60
C GLU A 115 16.62 -13.18 3.98
N ARG A 116 17.48 -14.05 4.54
CA ARG A 116 17.64 -15.43 4.08
C ARG A 116 16.41 -16.28 4.42
N GLU A 117 15.89 -16.20 5.65
CA GLU A 117 14.71 -16.96 6.06
C GLU A 117 13.45 -16.50 5.31
N GLN A 118 13.36 -15.21 5.00
CA GLN A 118 12.29 -14.63 4.18
C GLN A 118 12.31 -15.23 2.78
N VAL A 119 13.48 -15.38 2.14
CA VAL A 119 13.59 -16.03 0.83
C VAL A 119 13.20 -17.50 0.86
N LYS A 120 13.49 -18.22 1.95
CA LYS A 120 13.03 -19.62 2.11
C LYS A 120 11.51 -19.70 2.22
N THR A 121 10.89 -18.76 2.94
CA THR A 121 9.44 -18.72 3.14
C THR A 121 8.73 -18.22 1.88
N PHE A 122 9.29 -17.22 1.22
CA PHE A 122 8.78 -16.57 0.03
C PHE A 122 9.88 -16.49 -1.04
N PRO A 123 10.02 -17.51 -1.90
CA PRO A 123 11.06 -17.52 -2.94
C PRO A 123 11.00 -16.30 -3.88
N GLY A 124 9.82 -15.71 -4.07
CA GLY A 124 9.64 -14.48 -4.85
C GLY A 124 10.34 -13.24 -4.28
N ALA A 125 10.59 -13.19 -2.96
CA ALA A 125 11.28 -12.08 -2.29
C ALA A 125 12.76 -11.98 -2.69
N ALA A 126 13.36 -13.06 -3.19
CA ALA A 126 14.78 -13.09 -3.55
C ALA A 126 15.17 -11.98 -4.54
N ARG A 127 14.36 -11.80 -5.59
CA ARG A 127 14.59 -10.77 -6.61
C ARG A 127 14.45 -9.36 -6.03
N ASN A 128 13.42 -9.14 -5.21
CA ASN A 128 13.12 -7.83 -4.64
C ASN A 128 14.22 -7.40 -3.65
N LEU A 129 14.59 -8.29 -2.73
CA LEU A 129 15.68 -8.05 -1.77
C LEU A 129 17.03 -7.85 -2.48
N SER A 130 17.32 -8.61 -3.54
CA SER A 130 18.52 -8.41 -4.38
C SER A 130 18.57 -7.00 -4.99
N VAL A 131 17.46 -6.53 -5.55
CA VAL A 131 17.38 -5.17 -6.12
C VAL A 131 17.55 -4.11 -5.02
N THR A 132 16.90 -4.27 -3.87
CA THR A 132 17.04 -3.35 -2.73
C THR A 132 18.48 -3.29 -2.21
N ARG A 133 19.17 -4.43 -2.13
CA ARG A 133 20.61 -4.49 -1.77
C ARG A 133 21.50 -3.74 -2.75
N LYS A 134 21.31 -3.95 -4.06
CA LYS A 134 22.05 -3.21 -5.11
C LYS A 134 21.79 -1.71 -5.00
N TRP A 135 20.55 -1.33 -4.76
CA TRP A 135 20.17 0.06 -4.63
C TRP A 135 20.76 0.71 -3.37
N PHE A 136 20.82 -0.01 -2.25
CA PHE A 136 21.55 0.42 -1.05
C PHE A 136 23.03 0.65 -1.33
N LEU A 137 23.68 -0.31 -2.00
CA LEU A 137 25.09 -0.17 -2.39
C LEU A 137 25.32 1.08 -3.25
N GLU A 138 24.53 1.26 -4.31
CA GLU A 138 24.74 2.36 -5.27
C GLU A 138 24.35 3.74 -4.72
N LYS A 139 23.23 3.84 -4.01
CA LYS A 139 22.64 5.13 -3.60
C LYS A 139 23.08 5.58 -2.22
N ILE A 140 23.52 4.66 -1.36
CA ILE A 140 23.87 4.92 0.03
C ILE A 140 25.35 4.64 0.24
N THR A 141 25.80 3.40 0.08
CA THR A 141 27.20 3.02 0.41
C THR A 141 28.23 3.69 -0.50
N ASP A 142 28.11 3.55 -1.82
CA ASP A 142 29.03 4.15 -2.80
C ASP A 142 28.98 5.69 -2.74
N ALA A 143 27.80 6.25 -2.47
CA ALA A 143 27.62 7.68 -2.33
C ALA A 143 28.33 8.21 -1.08
N ALA A 144 28.23 7.50 0.05
CA ALA A 144 28.86 7.88 1.31
C ALA A 144 30.38 7.68 1.30
N LEU A 145 30.88 6.64 0.63
CA LEU A 145 32.32 6.36 0.54
C LEU A 145 33.07 7.36 -0.38
N LYS A 146 32.36 8.13 -1.21
CA LYS A 146 32.99 9.16 -2.06
C LYS A 146 33.65 10.23 -1.21
N GLY A 147 34.98 10.30 -1.29
CA GLY A 147 35.77 11.35 -0.64
C GLY A 147 36.18 11.04 0.80
N VAL A 148 35.68 9.94 1.40
CA VAL A 148 36.09 9.48 2.72
C VAL A 148 37.48 8.84 2.60
N LYS A 149 38.44 9.36 3.37
CA LYS A 149 39.83 8.86 3.39
C LYS A 149 40.20 8.14 4.69
N ASP A 150 39.48 8.43 5.77
CA ASP A 150 39.73 7.81 7.07
C ASP A 150 39.28 6.34 7.06
N PRO A 151 40.16 5.36 7.34
CA PRO A 151 39.78 3.95 7.30
C PRO A 151 38.69 3.56 8.30
N LYS A 152 38.64 4.20 9.48
CA LYS A 152 37.60 3.92 10.48
C LYS A 152 36.23 4.41 10.02
N GLU A 153 36.18 5.59 9.42
CA GLU A 153 34.97 6.13 8.80
C GLU A 153 34.54 5.27 7.59
N GLN A 154 35.46 4.85 6.72
CA GLN A 154 35.16 3.92 5.62
C GLN A 154 34.56 2.61 6.13
N PHE A 155 35.11 2.04 7.20
CA PHE A 155 34.65 0.78 7.76
C PHE A 155 33.19 0.84 8.24
N ARG A 156 32.72 1.99 8.75
CA ARG A 156 31.30 2.16 9.16
C ARG A 156 30.32 1.89 8.01
N TYR A 157 30.70 2.24 6.78
CA TYR A 157 29.89 2.00 5.58
C TYR A 157 30.10 0.60 4.99
N ILE A 158 31.31 0.03 5.17
CA ILE A 158 31.67 -1.30 4.66
C ILE A 158 31.10 -2.44 5.53
N MET A 159 30.86 -2.20 6.82
CA MET A 159 30.42 -3.24 7.76
C MET A 159 29.14 -3.95 7.32
N VAL A 160 28.13 -3.21 6.86
CA VAL A 160 26.85 -3.77 6.41
C VAL A 160 27.03 -4.68 5.19
N PRO A 161 27.65 -4.24 4.08
CA PRO A 161 27.97 -5.11 2.95
C PRO A 161 28.84 -6.31 3.35
N MET A 162 29.86 -6.09 4.19
CA MET A 162 30.76 -7.14 4.64
C MET A 162 30.01 -8.26 5.37
N MET A 163 29.17 -7.94 6.36
CA MET A 163 28.45 -8.96 7.13
C MET A 163 27.45 -9.73 6.27
N ARG A 164 26.74 -9.05 5.35
CA ARG A 164 25.83 -9.68 4.40
C ARG A 164 26.58 -10.57 3.37
N ALA A 165 27.74 -10.13 2.90
CA ALA A 165 28.60 -10.94 2.03
C ALA A 165 29.07 -12.22 2.74
N LEU A 166 29.54 -12.10 4.00
CA LEU A 166 29.93 -13.26 4.82
C LEU A 166 28.76 -14.21 5.08
N GLY A 167 27.54 -13.67 5.16
CA GLY A 167 26.29 -14.40 5.29
C GLY A 167 25.78 -15.09 4.02
N GLY A 168 26.42 -14.87 2.87
CA GLY A 168 26.08 -15.50 1.60
C GLY A 168 25.17 -14.69 0.68
N HIS A 169 25.07 -13.37 0.86
CA HIS A 169 24.35 -12.50 -0.08
C HIS A 169 25.26 -12.15 -1.27
N GLU A 170 25.00 -12.73 -2.44
CA GLU A 170 25.87 -12.66 -3.63
C GLU A 170 26.15 -11.23 -4.08
N GLU A 171 25.15 -10.35 -4.08
CA GLU A 171 25.32 -8.96 -4.55
C GLU A 171 26.30 -8.17 -3.68
N MET A 172 26.29 -8.45 -2.38
CA MET A 172 27.18 -7.82 -1.42
C MET A 172 28.61 -8.36 -1.56
N GLN A 173 28.75 -9.66 -1.84
CA GLN A 173 30.04 -10.27 -2.12
C GLN A 173 30.66 -9.73 -3.40
N ASP A 174 29.90 -9.68 -4.50
CA ASP A 174 30.35 -9.11 -5.78
C ASP A 174 30.84 -7.66 -5.61
N TRP A 175 30.14 -6.87 -4.79
CA TRP A 175 30.53 -5.49 -4.49
C TRP A 175 31.83 -5.41 -3.68
N MET A 176 31.99 -6.25 -2.64
CA MET A 176 33.21 -6.34 -1.84
C MET A 176 34.41 -6.77 -2.69
N ASP A 177 34.22 -7.75 -3.59
CA ASP A 177 35.23 -8.26 -4.51
C ASP A 177 35.66 -7.21 -5.53
N LYS A 178 34.68 -6.55 -6.18
CA LYS A 178 34.90 -5.53 -7.20
C LYS A 178 35.73 -4.35 -6.69
N HIS A 179 35.50 -3.92 -5.45
CA HIS A 179 36.20 -2.77 -4.86
C HIS A 179 37.46 -3.17 -4.07
N GLY A 180 37.69 -4.47 -3.85
CA GLY A 180 38.85 -4.98 -3.11
C GLY A 180 38.77 -4.71 -1.61
N TYR A 181 37.59 -4.49 -1.05
CA TYR A 181 37.40 -4.15 0.38
C TYR A 181 37.75 -5.30 1.33
N TRP A 182 37.86 -6.53 0.85
CA TRP A 182 38.43 -7.64 1.63
C TRP A 182 39.85 -7.39 2.12
N LYS A 183 40.61 -6.53 1.43
CA LYS A 183 41.98 -6.11 1.81
C LYS A 183 42.00 -4.84 2.66
N HIS A 184 40.83 -4.33 3.07
CA HIS A 184 40.75 -3.15 3.92
C HIS A 184 41.27 -3.51 5.32
N PRO A 185 42.15 -2.71 5.96
CA PRO A 185 42.82 -3.10 7.21
C PRO A 185 41.87 -3.52 8.34
N LEU A 186 40.76 -2.80 8.54
CA LEU A 186 39.76 -3.12 9.56
C LEU A 186 38.92 -4.35 9.18
N VAL A 187 38.76 -4.65 7.89
CA VAL A 187 38.08 -5.87 7.43
C VAL A 187 38.97 -7.08 7.67
N GLU A 188 40.26 -6.99 7.33
CA GLU A 188 41.23 -8.05 7.59
C GLU A 188 41.37 -8.34 9.09
N GLU A 189 41.42 -7.31 9.94
CA GLU A 189 41.46 -7.48 11.39
C GLU A 189 40.19 -8.14 11.94
N MET A 190 39.01 -7.71 11.52
CA MET A 190 37.75 -8.33 11.92
C MET A 190 37.74 -9.82 11.56
N LEU A 191 38.10 -10.16 10.32
CA LEU A 191 38.14 -11.56 9.85
C LEU A 191 39.20 -12.41 10.56
N ALA A 192 40.36 -11.83 10.88
CA ALA A 192 41.42 -12.52 11.61
C ALA A 192 41.05 -12.78 13.07
N THR A 193 40.18 -11.94 13.65
CA THR A 193 39.80 -11.99 15.06
C THR A 193 38.55 -12.85 15.30
N MET A 194 37.61 -12.87 14.35
CA MET A 194 36.40 -13.69 14.44
C MET A 194 36.72 -15.19 14.47
N LYS A 195 36.07 -15.93 15.38
CA LYS A 195 36.18 -17.38 15.48
C LYS A 195 35.57 -18.06 14.24
N PRO A 196 36.16 -19.16 13.75
CA PRO A 196 35.57 -19.95 12.66
C PRO A 196 34.14 -20.42 12.95
N ALA A 197 33.84 -20.76 14.21
CA ALA A 197 32.49 -21.14 14.63
C ALA A 197 31.47 -19.99 14.48
N THR A 198 31.90 -18.76 14.73
CA THR A 198 31.06 -17.55 14.62
C THR A 198 30.77 -17.22 13.16
N LEU A 199 31.76 -17.36 12.27
CA LEU A 199 31.56 -17.23 10.82
C LEU A 199 30.62 -18.31 10.26
N GLU A 200 30.74 -19.55 10.72
CA GLU A 200 29.81 -20.62 10.34
C GLU A 200 28.39 -20.38 10.88
N LEU A 201 28.27 -19.84 12.08
CA LEU A 201 26.98 -19.50 12.68
C LEU A 201 26.29 -18.35 11.94
N LEU A 202 27.00 -17.30 11.54
CA LEU A 202 26.46 -16.19 10.72
C LEU A 202 25.78 -16.70 9.43
N LYS A 203 26.38 -17.69 8.77
CA LYS A 203 25.86 -18.30 7.53
C LYS A 203 24.64 -19.20 7.75
N LYS A 204 24.47 -19.74 8.96
CA LYS A 204 23.51 -20.83 9.23
C LYS A 204 22.46 -20.49 10.28
N ALA A 205 22.59 -19.36 10.98
CA ALA A 205 21.66 -18.94 12.03
C ALA A 205 20.21 -18.94 11.52
N THR A 206 19.28 -19.38 12.33
CA THR A 206 17.84 -19.39 11.99
C THR A 206 16.99 -18.75 13.07
N THR A 207 17.63 -18.26 14.15
CA THR A 207 16.95 -17.68 15.30
C THR A 207 17.67 -16.41 15.77
N THR A 208 16.91 -15.46 16.31
CA THR A 208 17.43 -14.23 16.94
C THR A 208 18.40 -14.51 18.09
N LYS A 209 18.26 -15.65 18.77
CA LYS A 209 19.18 -16.07 19.83
C LYS A 209 20.57 -16.41 19.28
N GLU A 210 20.64 -17.05 18.11
CA GLU A 210 21.92 -17.41 17.48
C GLU A 210 22.63 -16.18 16.91
N THR A 211 21.89 -15.26 16.31
CA THR A 211 22.43 -13.99 15.79
C THR A 211 22.93 -13.09 16.93
N LEU A 212 22.31 -13.11 18.12
CA LEU A 212 22.82 -12.44 19.32
C LEU A 212 24.20 -12.95 19.74
N VAL A 213 24.44 -14.26 19.65
CA VAL A 213 25.77 -14.85 19.95
C VAL A 213 26.83 -14.35 18.96
N VAL A 214 26.46 -14.26 17.68
CA VAL A 214 27.35 -13.69 16.65
C VAL A 214 27.60 -12.20 16.93
N ALA A 215 26.55 -11.45 17.26
CA ALA A 215 26.63 -10.03 17.55
C ALA A 215 27.49 -9.71 18.78
N GLU A 216 27.44 -10.53 19.84
CA GLU A 216 28.26 -10.38 21.05
C GLU A 216 29.75 -10.40 20.70
N GLU A 217 30.19 -11.38 19.92
CA GLU A 217 31.59 -11.47 19.52
C GLU A 217 32.00 -10.33 18.58
N VAL A 218 31.19 -10.04 17.57
CA VAL A 218 31.46 -8.93 16.62
C VAL A 218 31.56 -7.60 17.37
N HIS A 219 30.65 -7.35 18.31
CA HIS A 219 30.63 -6.12 19.09
C HIS A 219 31.84 -6.01 20.03
N ASP A 220 32.23 -7.11 20.68
CA ASP A 220 33.41 -7.12 21.53
C ASP A 220 34.72 -6.91 20.74
N ILE A 221 34.79 -7.34 19.48
CA ILE A 221 35.89 -6.99 18.56
C ILE A 221 35.86 -5.48 18.25
N LEU A 222 34.69 -4.92 17.88
CA LEU A 222 34.55 -3.48 17.58
C LEU A 222 34.91 -2.59 18.78
N MET A 223 34.65 -3.05 20.00
CA MET A 223 34.98 -2.32 21.23
C MET A 223 36.39 -2.65 21.76
N GLY A 224 37.22 -3.34 20.96
CA GLY A 224 38.61 -3.66 21.31
C GLY A 224 38.78 -4.61 22.51
N LYS A 225 37.71 -5.29 22.95
CA LYS A 225 37.74 -6.25 24.07
C LYS A 225 38.36 -7.59 23.66
N ILE A 226 38.24 -7.95 22.38
CA ILE A 226 38.89 -9.12 21.78
C ILE A 226 39.99 -8.62 20.84
N LEU A 227 41.23 -9.02 21.10
CA LEU A 227 42.39 -8.61 20.31
C LEU A 227 42.69 -9.61 19.19
N PRO A 228 43.22 -9.15 18.04
CA PRO A 228 43.63 -10.03 16.97
C PRO A 228 44.74 -11.00 17.42
N PRO A 229 44.81 -12.20 16.83
CA PRO A 229 45.87 -13.16 17.13
C PRO A 229 47.25 -12.55 16.85
N PRO A 230 48.28 -12.86 17.66
CA PRO A 230 49.61 -12.31 17.45
C PRO A 230 50.16 -12.72 16.08
N PRO A 231 50.92 -11.84 15.39
CA PRO A 231 51.44 -12.14 14.07
C PRO A 231 52.27 -13.43 14.10
N PRO A 232 52.18 -14.28 13.05
CA PRO A 232 52.94 -15.53 12.99
C PRO A 232 54.42 -15.22 13.16
N GLN A 233 55.06 -15.84 14.17
CA GLN A 233 56.49 -15.65 14.40
C GLN A 233 57.26 -16.08 13.15
N PRO A 234 58.23 -15.28 12.66
CA PRO A 234 59.00 -15.66 11.50
C PRO A 234 59.70 -17.00 11.77
N SER A 235 59.41 -18.00 10.92
CA SER A 235 60.02 -19.32 11.00
C SER A 235 61.54 -19.16 10.95
N LYS A 236 62.24 -19.53 12.02
CA LYS A 236 63.71 -19.56 12.03
C LYS A 236 64.19 -20.65 11.07
N THR A 237 64.46 -20.27 9.83
CA THR A 237 65.26 -21.06 8.88
C THR A 237 66.67 -21.19 9.47
N LYS A 238 67.04 -22.39 9.90
CA LYS A 238 68.42 -22.71 10.28
C LYS A 238 69.24 -22.90 9.01
N ASP A 239 69.99 -21.87 8.64
CA ASP A 239 71.15 -22.02 7.73
C ASP A 239 72.20 -22.91 8.41
N LYS A 240 72.50 -24.04 7.79
CA LYS A 240 73.68 -24.86 8.09
C LYS A 240 74.81 -24.42 7.17
N SER A 241 75.76 -23.65 7.69
CA SER A 241 77.10 -23.55 7.11
C SER A 241 78.05 -24.54 7.78
N GLU A 242 78.79 -25.25 6.95
CA GLU A 242 79.75 -26.29 7.31
C GLU A 242 80.98 -25.70 8.03
N SER A 243 81.44 -26.36 9.09
CA SER A 243 82.86 -26.42 9.41
C SER A 243 83.25 -27.80 9.97
N LYS A 244 84.17 -28.45 9.24
CA LYS A 244 85.01 -29.58 9.67
C LYS A 244 85.77 -29.17 10.94
N GLY A 245 86.08 -29.97 11.95
CA GLY A 245 86.02 -31.40 12.19
C GLY A 245 87.12 -31.73 13.21
N LYS A 246 86.82 -32.54 14.23
CA LYS A 246 87.75 -33.53 14.81
C LYS A 246 87.05 -34.41 15.85
N SER A 247 87.09 -35.69 15.53
CA SER A 247 86.77 -36.90 16.28
C SER A 247 87.48 -37.01 17.65
N VAL A 248 86.83 -37.65 18.64
CA VAL A 248 87.30 -38.92 19.28
C VAL A 248 86.10 -39.65 19.93
N ASP A 249 85.97 -40.92 19.50
CA ASP A 249 85.37 -42.17 20.04
C ASP A 249 84.40 -42.27 21.23
N LYS A 250 83.22 -42.87 20.93
CA LYS A 250 82.50 -44.06 21.47
C LYS A 250 82.94 -44.72 22.81
N PRO A 251 82.12 -45.62 23.45
CA PRO A 251 80.77 -46.09 23.08
C PRO A 251 79.71 -46.29 24.22
N GLU A 252 78.45 -46.31 23.76
CA GLU A 252 77.32 -47.22 24.08
C GLU A 252 77.37 -48.10 25.34
N LYS A 253 76.24 -48.09 26.09
CA LYS A 253 75.58 -49.33 26.55
C LYS A 253 74.07 -49.14 26.71
N GLU A 254 73.34 -50.06 26.10
CA GLU A 254 71.88 -50.28 26.17
C GLU A 254 71.45 -51.08 27.42
N ALA A 255 70.12 -51.13 27.58
CA ALA A 255 69.28 -52.03 28.39
C ALA A 255 69.12 -51.65 29.89
N GLY A 256 67.94 -51.72 30.50
CA GLY A 256 66.66 -52.27 30.09
C GLY A 256 65.58 -51.99 31.15
N GLU A 257 64.37 -52.44 30.85
CA GLU A 257 63.14 -52.37 31.65
C GLU A 257 63.24 -53.12 33.00
N GLY A 258 62.40 -52.74 33.98
CA GLY A 258 62.02 -53.64 35.07
C GLY A 258 61.63 -52.98 36.39
N ASP A 259 60.37 -53.14 36.77
CA ASP A 259 59.67 -52.76 38.00
C ASP A 259 60.19 -53.37 39.32
N GLY A 260 59.81 -52.70 40.42
CA GLY A 260 59.66 -53.23 41.80
C GLY A 260 60.91 -53.10 42.68
N ASP A 261 60.87 -52.90 43.99
CA ASP A 261 59.86 -52.74 45.05
C ASP A 261 60.64 -52.55 46.38
N GLY A 262 59.93 -52.23 47.48
CA GLY A 262 60.44 -52.43 48.85
C GLY A 262 60.97 -51.17 49.56
N GLU A 263 60.11 -50.40 50.24
CA GLU A 263 59.74 -50.55 51.66
C GLU A 263 60.76 -49.98 52.68
N ARG A 264 60.25 -49.04 53.49
CA ARG A 264 60.18 -49.01 54.98
C ARG A 264 60.25 -47.56 55.46
N ASP A 265 59.63 -47.11 56.54
CA ASP A 265 58.46 -47.46 57.37
C ASP A 265 58.43 -46.34 58.45
N HIS A 266 57.31 -46.25 59.17
CA HIS A 266 57.03 -45.52 60.41
C HIS A 266 56.44 -44.10 60.27
N SER A 267 55.34 -43.72 60.92
CA SER A 267 54.31 -44.43 61.70
C SER A 267 53.28 -43.38 62.20
N LYS A 268 51.96 -43.66 62.00
CA LYS A 268 50.82 -43.63 62.97
C LYS A 268 50.68 -42.44 63.95
N SER A 269 49.51 -41.93 64.35
CA SER A 269 48.07 -42.16 64.09
C SER A 269 47.27 -41.19 64.99
N GLU A 270 46.04 -40.82 64.59
CA GLU A 270 44.94 -40.19 65.37
C GLU A 270 44.46 -41.12 66.56
N PRO A 271 43.29 -40.98 67.29
CA PRO A 271 42.10 -40.11 67.14
C PRO A 271 41.26 -39.73 68.42
N ASN A 272 40.14 -39.01 68.20
CA ASN A 272 38.79 -39.15 68.79
C ASN A 272 38.29 -38.38 70.06
N GLU A 273 36.94 -38.23 70.10
CA GLU A 273 35.97 -37.87 71.17
C GLU A 273 35.57 -36.39 71.35
N GLY A 274 34.29 -35.97 71.52
CA GLY A 274 32.99 -36.67 71.58
C GLY A 274 31.83 -35.76 72.07
N LYS A 275 30.58 -36.28 71.99
CA LYS A 275 29.34 -35.95 72.78
C LYS A 275 28.67 -34.55 72.61
N SER A 276 27.35 -34.31 72.76
CA SER A 276 26.11 -35.08 73.01
C SER A 276 24.90 -34.11 73.16
N GLY A 277 23.69 -34.50 72.69
CA GLY A 277 22.34 -34.12 73.23
C GLY A 277 21.86 -32.67 73.03
N LYS A 278 20.56 -32.29 72.95
CA LYS A 278 19.21 -32.87 73.13
C LYS A 278 18.25 -31.93 72.34
N GLY A 279 17.24 -32.41 71.62
CA GLY A 279 15.85 -32.62 72.09
C GLY A 279 14.89 -31.57 71.49
N LYS A 280 14.03 -31.88 70.50
CA LYS A 280 12.70 -32.55 70.54
C LYS A 280 11.50 -31.58 70.69
N GLN A 281 10.60 -31.67 69.69
CA GLN A 281 9.12 -31.67 69.78
C GLN A 281 8.42 -30.34 70.12
N LYS A 282 7.22 -29.99 69.64
CA LYS A 282 6.03 -30.65 69.03
C LYS A 282 5.24 -29.49 68.36
N LYS A 283 4.71 -29.58 67.14
CA LYS A 283 3.47 -30.28 66.68
C LYS A 283 2.15 -29.67 67.24
N LYS A 284 1.25 -29.39 66.28
CA LYS A 284 -0.23 -29.39 66.29
C LYS A 284 -0.89 -28.02 66.10
N ASP A 285 -1.62 -27.85 64.99
CA ASP A 285 -3.08 -28.09 64.81
C ASP A 285 -3.85 -26.97 65.56
N ASP A 286 -4.81 -26.22 65.04
CA ASP A 286 -5.96 -26.60 64.23
C ASP A 286 -6.70 -25.32 63.74
N LYS A 287 -7.68 -25.56 62.87
CA LYS A 287 -8.64 -24.68 62.18
C LYS A 287 -9.40 -23.65 63.03
N GLY A 288 -9.99 -22.67 62.34
CA GLY A 288 -11.19 -21.97 62.80
C GLY A 288 -11.58 -20.76 61.95
N GLU A 289 -12.67 -20.92 61.18
CA GLU A 289 -13.43 -19.89 60.44
C GLU A 289 -14.10 -18.87 61.39
N GLY A 290 -14.56 -17.73 60.85
CA GLY A 290 -15.59 -16.92 61.51
C GLY A 290 -15.69 -15.46 61.06
N ASP A 291 -16.84 -15.13 60.45
CA ASP A 291 -17.37 -13.86 59.95
C ASP A 291 -17.34 -12.63 60.88
N GLY A 292 -17.55 -11.45 60.27
CA GLY A 292 -18.66 -10.57 60.68
C GLY A 292 -18.34 -9.14 61.14
N ASP A 293 -18.64 -8.18 60.26
CA ASP A 293 -19.28 -6.85 60.44
C ASP A 293 -19.08 -6.02 61.74
N GLU A 294 -18.74 -4.72 61.58
CA GLU A 294 -19.69 -3.60 61.76
C GLU A 294 -19.01 -2.22 61.67
N ALA A 295 -19.82 -1.23 61.25
CA ALA A 295 -19.50 0.16 60.95
C ALA A 295 -19.45 1.08 62.19
N GLY A 296 -18.92 2.31 62.02
CA GLY A 296 -19.03 3.37 63.02
C GLY A 296 -18.42 4.71 62.61
N ASP A 297 -19.29 5.66 62.30
CA ASP A 297 -19.14 7.05 61.85
C ASP A 297 -18.58 8.01 62.94
N GLU A 298 -17.91 9.11 62.55
CA GLU A 298 -18.26 10.50 62.94
C GLU A 298 -17.17 11.58 62.70
N LYS A 299 -17.71 12.76 62.37
CA LYS A 299 -17.18 14.03 61.87
C LYS A 299 -16.33 14.84 62.87
N SER A 300 -15.56 15.82 62.36
CA SER A 300 -15.55 17.25 62.82
C SER A 300 -14.64 18.17 61.96
N LYS A 301 -15.23 19.27 61.43
CA LYS A 301 -14.58 20.51 60.89
C LYS A 301 -14.30 21.51 62.06
N PRO A 302 -14.04 22.85 61.90
CA PRO A 302 -13.62 23.74 60.78
C PRO A 302 -12.54 24.79 61.17
N ASP A 303 -12.06 25.61 60.20
CA ASP A 303 -11.93 27.11 60.18
C ASP A 303 -10.84 27.56 59.17
N SER A 304 -10.68 28.83 58.77
CA SER A 304 -11.46 29.72 57.89
C SER A 304 -10.55 30.91 57.46
N SER A 305 -11.08 31.82 56.62
CA SER A 305 -10.61 33.19 56.23
C SER A 305 -9.92 33.34 54.84
N LYS A 306 -10.61 33.92 53.82
CA LYS A 306 -10.91 35.34 53.44
C LYS A 306 -9.79 35.94 52.54
N GLY A 307 -10.03 36.66 51.42
CA GLY A 307 -11.25 37.13 50.72
C GLY A 307 -10.93 38.11 49.56
N GLY A 308 -11.98 38.56 48.83
CA GLY A 308 -12.03 39.73 47.91
C GLY A 308 -12.30 39.39 46.43
N LYS A 309 -13.53 39.37 45.86
CA LYS A 309 -14.61 40.35 45.54
C LYS A 309 -14.37 41.36 44.40
N ASN A 310 -15.13 41.19 43.29
CA ASN A 310 -16.03 42.14 42.57
C ASN A 310 -16.15 41.74 41.08
N GLU A 311 -17.22 41.95 40.30
CA GLU A 311 -18.69 42.10 40.42
C GLU A 311 -19.22 42.42 38.99
N LYS A 312 -20.38 41.84 38.59
CA LYS A 312 -21.40 42.25 37.55
C LYS A 312 -22.02 40.96 36.96
N LYS A 313 -23.26 40.50 37.25
CA LYS A 313 -24.64 41.01 36.98
C LYS A 313 -24.84 41.39 35.50
N ASP A 314 -25.79 40.82 34.74
CA ASP A 314 -27.25 40.68 34.91
C ASP A 314 -27.76 39.30 34.42
N LYS A 315 -28.68 38.54 35.04
CA LYS A 315 -30.16 38.65 35.20
C LYS A 315 -30.97 38.81 33.89
N GLU A 316 -31.73 37.78 33.51
CA GLU A 316 -33.20 37.78 33.51
C GLU A 316 -33.79 36.37 33.34
N ASP A 317 -34.83 36.13 34.12
CA ASP A 317 -35.68 34.94 34.22
C ASP A 317 -36.79 35.01 33.15
N ASP A 318 -37.36 33.87 32.74
CA ASP A 318 -38.82 33.66 32.80
C ASP A 318 -39.19 32.19 32.55
N ALA A 319 -40.09 31.72 33.40
CA ALA A 319 -40.70 30.41 33.45
C ALA A 319 -42.17 30.50 32.99
N GLU A 320 -42.76 29.36 32.62
CA GLU A 320 -44.15 28.89 32.86
C GLU A 320 -44.37 27.67 31.93
N GLU A 321 -44.34 26.43 32.44
CA GLU A 321 -45.44 25.67 33.07
C GLU A 321 -46.74 25.61 32.25
N GLU A 322 -47.13 24.39 31.85
CA GLU A 322 -48.50 23.88 31.89
C GLU A 322 -48.41 22.34 31.86
N ALA A 323 -48.92 21.72 32.91
CA ALA A 323 -49.12 20.28 33.05
C ALA A 323 -50.57 20.05 33.53
N GLY A 324 -51.26 19.07 32.94
CA GLY A 324 -52.57 18.61 33.38
C GLY A 324 -52.82 17.19 32.88
N ALA A 325 -53.01 16.28 33.81
CA ALA A 325 -53.06 14.82 33.68
C ALA A 325 -54.50 14.27 33.62
N ASP A 326 -54.60 12.94 33.79
CA ASP A 326 -55.77 12.07 34.07
C ASP A 326 -56.25 11.27 32.83
N ASP A 327 -56.47 9.96 32.82
CA ASP A 327 -56.47 8.92 33.86
C ASP A 327 -56.54 7.50 33.23
N ASP A 328 -56.15 6.50 34.04
CA ASP A 328 -56.59 5.09 34.11
C ASP A 328 -56.33 4.02 33.02
N GLY A 329 -55.65 2.94 33.45
CA GLY A 329 -56.02 1.55 33.08
C GLY A 329 -54.90 0.52 32.85
N ASP A 330 -54.27 0.03 33.92
CA ASP A 330 -53.46 -1.21 34.02
C ASP A 330 -54.37 -2.42 34.41
N PRO A 331 -53.94 -3.70 34.58
CA PRO A 331 -52.86 -4.52 34.00
C PRO A 331 -53.37 -5.87 33.40
N SER A 332 -52.51 -6.58 32.65
CA SER A 332 -52.27 -8.01 32.95
C SER A 332 -50.92 -8.51 32.40
N ASP A 333 -50.02 -8.73 33.34
CA ASP A 333 -48.83 -9.59 33.28
C ASP A 333 -49.23 -11.08 33.11
N GLY A 334 -48.36 -11.87 32.49
CA GLY A 334 -48.53 -13.29 32.23
C GLY A 334 -47.27 -13.89 31.58
N SER A 335 -46.28 -14.16 32.41
CA SER A 335 -45.01 -14.85 32.18
C SER A 335 -45.12 -16.33 31.79
N GLU A 336 -44.20 -16.74 30.91
CA GLU A 336 -43.35 -17.96 30.94
C GLU A 336 -43.89 -19.41 30.71
N GLU A 337 -42.99 -20.18 30.08
CA GLU A 337 -42.73 -21.64 30.07
C GLU A 337 -43.40 -22.58 29.04
N ASP A 338 -42.54 -23.04 28.11
CA ASP A 338 -42.21 -24.43 27.69
C ASP A 338 -43.29 -25.48 27.39
N SER A 339 -43.19 -26.08 26.20
CA SER A 339 -43.15 -27.55 26.01
C SER A 339 -42.89 -27.97 24.55
N ASP A 340 -41.75 -28.63 24.36
CA ASP A 340 -41.49 -29.92 23.68
C ASP A 340 -42.14 -30.30 22.32
N ASP A 341 -41.22 -30.69 21.43
CA ASP A 341 -41.20 -31.88 20.56
C ASP A 341 -42.29 -32.08 19.49
N ASP A 342 -41.86 -31.99 18.22
CA ASP A 342 -41.99 -33.16 17.33
C ASP A 342 -40.89 -33.18 16.24
N ALA A 343 -40.41 -34.37 15.95
CA ALA A 343 -39.29 -34.69 15.06
C ALA A 343 -39.76 -35.55 13.87
N GLY A 344 -39.04 -35.48 12.74
CA GLY A 344 -39.09 -36.46 11.64
C GLY A 344 -39.00 -35.79 10.26
N ASP A 345 -37.88 -35.92 9.53
CA ASP A 345 -37.57 -36.95 8.50
C ASP A 345 -38.28 -36.61 7.16
N ASP A 346 -37.71 -36.59 5.96
CA ASP A 346 -36.51 -37.11 5.29
C ASP A 346 -36.20 -36.12 4.12
N GLY A 347 -34.99 -35.89 3.58
CA GLY A 347 -34.06 -36.88 3.03
C GLY A 347 -34.44 -37.25 1.59
N ASP A 348 -33.87 -36.60 0.55
CA ASP A 348 -33.56 -37.31 -0.70
C ASP A 348 -32.59 -36.55 -1.63
N ALA A 349 -31.68 -37.33 -2.19
CA ALA A 349 -30.57 -36.95 -3.07
C ALA A 349 -30.76 -37.52 -4.49
N ASP A 350 -30.05 -36.93 -5.44
CA ASP A 350 -29.53 -37.48 -6.70
C ASP A 350 -30.48 -38.25 -7.67
N ALA A 351 -30.61 -37.72 -8.89
CA ALA A 351 -30.50 -38.53 -10.12
C ALA A 351 -30.41 -37.67 -11.40
N ASP A 352 -29.30 -37.83 -12.13
CA ASP A 352 -29.20 -37.67 -13.60
C ASP A 352 -30.21 -38.61 -14.31
N PRO A 353 -30.59 -38.31 -15.57
CA PRO A 353 -30.20 -39.24 -16.62
C PRO A 353 -29.83 -38.62 -17.98
N GLU A 354 -29.02 -39.38 -18.71
CA GLU A 354 -28.57 -39.17 -20.08
C GLU A 354 -29.66 -39.32 -21.17
N SER A 355 -29.36 -38.71 -22.34
CA SER A 355 -29.61 -39.13 -23.73
C SER A 355 -30.98 -39.67 -24.18
N GLU A 356 -31.60 -39.03 -25.19
CA GLU A 356 -31.65 -39.52 -26.60
C GLU A 356 -32.61 -38.67 -27.48
N VAL A 357 -32.23 -38.51 -28.76
CA VAL A 357 -33.04 -38.51 -30.01
C VAL A 357 -34.38 -37.74 -29.97
N GLY A 358 -34.58 -36.61 -30.66
CA GLY A 358 -34.54 -36.44 -32.12
C GLY A 358 -35.97 -36.27 -32.63
N ASP A 359 -36.33 -35.10 -33.18
CA ASP A 359 -37.26 -35.03 -34.30
C ASP A 359 -37.19 -33.68 -35.01
N SER A 360 -37.22 -33.76 -36.34
CA SER A 360 -37.16 -32.67 -37.30
C SER A 360 -38.53 -32.57 -37.96
N GLU A 361 -39.21 -31.45 -37.83
CA GLU A 361 -40.38 -31.14 -38.66
C GLU A 361 -40.00 -30.08 -39.70
N GLU A 362 -40.19 -30.51 -40.94
CA GLU A 362 -40.09 -29.76 -42.19
C GLU A 362 -41.27 -28.79 -42.31
N GLU A 363 -41.04 -27.57 -42.79
CA GLU A 363 -42.07 -26.83 -43.52
C GLU A 363 -41.52 -26.40 -44.88
N ASP A 364 -42.28 -26.80 -45.90
CA ASP A 364 -42.10 -26.59 -47.33
C ASP A 364 -42.14 -25.11 -47.72
N ASP A 365 -41.14 -24.68 -48.48
CA ASP A 365 -41.11 -23.39 -49.18
C ASP A 365 -41.29 -23.64 -50.69
N ALA A 366 -42.32 -23.02 -51.28
CA ALA A 366 -42.48 -22.89 -52.73
C ALA A 366 -42.84 -21.43 -53.11
N PRO A 367 -42.46 -20.96 -54.31
CA PRO A 367 -41.98 -19.60 -54.49
C PRO A 367 -42.90 -18.70 -55.33
N GLY A 368 -42.69 -17.39 -55.22
CA GLY A 368 -43.13 -16.36 -56.17
C GLY A 368 -42.84 -14.98 -55.59
N ALA A 369 -42.61 -13.90 -56.32
CA ALA A 369 -42.27 -13.66 -57.72
C ALA A 369 -41.66 -12.23 -57.71
N ASP A 370 -40.86 -11.92 -58.72
CA ASP A 370 -40.20 -10.63 -58.95
C ASP A 370 -41.17 -9.44 -58.96
N GLU A 371 -40.67 -8.26 -58.56
CA GLU A 371 -40.99 -6.97 -59.20
C GLU A 371 -39.99 -5.88 -58.77
N ASP A 372 -39.15 -5.45 -59.72
CA ASP A 372 -38.43 -4.17 -59.72
C ASP A 372 -39.43 -3.00 -59.74
N PRO A 373 -39.00 -1.80 -59.32
CA PRO A 373 -39.17 -0.70 -60.26
C PRO A 373 -37.95 0.21 -60.42
N GLN A 374 -37.96 0.82 -61.60
CA GLN A 374 -36.93 1.54 -62.30
C GLN A 374 -36.69 2.97 -61.79
N ASP A 375 -35.47 3.37 -62.09
CA ASP A 375 -34.86 4.68 -62.29
C ASP A 375 -35.72 5.70 -63.08
N GLU A 376 -35.79 6.94 -62.60
CA GLU A 376 -36.13 8.14 -63.36
C GLU A 376 -35.21 9.27 -62.85
N GLY A 377 -34.34 9.77 -63.73
CA GLY A 377 -33.52 10.95 -63.50
C GLY A 377 -34.22 12.25 -63.88
N ASP A 378 -33.69 13.38 -63.42
CA ASP A 378 -33.78 14.65 -64.15
C ASP A 378 -32.56 15.54 -63.86
N GLU A 379 -32.15 16.24 -64.91
CA GLU A 379 -30.95 17.06 -65.05
C GLU A 379 -31.20 18.56 -64.73
N SER A 380 -30.15 19.36 -64.93
CA SER A 380 -29.99 20.83 -64.87
C SER A 380 -29.52 21.36 -63.51
N GLY A 381 -28.39 22.05 -63.35
CA GLY A 381 -27.56 22.82 -64.28
C GLY A 381 -27.66 24.31 -63.89
N ASN A 382 -26.59 24.89 -63.31
CA ASN A 382 -25.99 26.16 -63.74
C ASN A 382 -24.88 26.65 -62.78
N GLU A 383 -23.91 27.32 -63.38
CA GLU A 383 -22.69 27.94 -62.87
C GLU A 383 -22.94 29.26 -62.12
N GLY A 384 -21.95 29.74 -61.36
CA GLY A 384 -21.90 31.11 -60.84
C GLY A 384 -20.73 31.36 -59.90
N ALA A 385 -19.68 32.01 -60.44
CA ALA A 385 -18.53 32.58 -59.73
C ALA A 385 -18.77 34.07 -59.39
N GLU A 386 -17.90 34.63 -58.53
CA GLU A 386 -17.71 36.06 -58.20
C GLU A 386 -18.82 36.65 -57.29
N ASP A 387 -18.59 37.47 -56.27
CA ASP A 387 -17.67 38.60 -56.15
C ASP A 387 -17.55 39.00 -54.64
N GLY A 388 -16.41 39.59 -54.27
CA GLY A 388 -16.30 40.48 -53.10
C GLY A 388 -16.98 41.84 -53.40
N PRO A 389 -17.22 42.71 -52.40
CA PRO A 389 -16.14 43.61 -52.00
C PRO A 389 -16.14 44.11 -50.53
N ASP A 390 -14.93 44.48 -50.11
CA ASP A 390 -14.45 45.64 -49.34
C ASP A 390 -15.32 46.48 -48.36
N GLU A 391 -14.55 47.05 -47.42
CA GLU A 391 -14.73 48.24 -46.56
C GLU A 391 -15.47 48.01 -45.22
N GLU A 392 -15.03 48.48 -44.04
CA GLU A 392 -14.26 49.68 -43.72
C GLU A 392 -13.31 49.50 -42.51
N ASP A 393 -12.23 50.27 -42.60
CA ASP A 393 -11.23 50.61 -41.60
C ASP A 393 -11.84 51.53 -40.52
N ASN A 394 -11.48 51.35 -39.23
CA ASN A 394 -11.41 52.50 -38.33
C ASN A 394 -10.47 52.26 -37.15
N SER A 395 -9.34 52.98 -37.21
CA SER A 395 -8.37 53.23 -36.15
C SER A 395 -8.74 54.47 -35.33
N SER A 396 -8.56 54.43 -34.00
CA SER A 396 -8.02 55.51 -33.13
C SER A 396 -8.33 55.13 -31.67
N ALA A 397 -7.36 54.87 -30.79
CA ALA A 397 -6.33 55.73 -30.18
C ALA A 397 -6.82 56.49 -28.93
N ASP A 398 -5.92 56.48 -27.93
CA ASP A 398 -5.79 57.39 -26.76
C ASP A 398 -6.78 57.29 -25.60
N GLU A 399 -6.39 57.51 -24.33
CA GLU A 399 -5.11 57.49 -23.62
C GLU A 399 -5.42 57.70 -22.11
N SER A 400 -4.38 57.55 -21.29
CA SER A 400 -4.23 58.09 -19.92
C SER A 400 -4.84 57.29 -18.74
N SER A 401 -4.23 57.20 -17.56
CA SER A 401 -2.86 57.40 -17.06
C SER A 401 -2.85 57.09 -15.55
N ASN A 402 -1.64 56.86 -15.00
CA ASN A 402 -1.23 56.93 -13.58
C ASN A 402 -1.67 55.80 -12.63
N ASN A 403 -0.83 55.27 -11.73
CA ASN A 403 0.57 55.41 -11.32
C ASN A 403 0.87 54.09 -10.57
N GLY A 404 2.03 53.42 -10.64
CA GLY A 404 3.38 53.92 -10.42
C GLY A 404 3.81 53.57 -8.99
N ASP A 405 4.57 52.48 -8.81
CA ASP A 405 5.69 52.40 -7.87
C ASP A 405 6.62 51.23 -8.24
N ASP A 406 7.86 51.59 -8.56
CA ASP A 406 8.99 50.73 -8.91
C ASP A 406 9.80 50.41 -7.65
N GLY A 407 10.53 49.29 -7.65
CA GLY A 407 11.49 48.98 -6.58
C GLY A 407 12.28 47.69 -6.77
N ASP A 408 13.15 47.70 -7.79
CA ASP A 408 14.48 47.06 -7.91
C ASP A 408 14.73 45.57 -7.57
N ASP A 409 15.04 44.85 -8.66
CA ASP A 409 16.18 43.94 -8.90
C ASP A 409 17.14 43.59 -7.74
N ASP A 410 17.38 42.28 -7.55
CA ASP A 410 18.76 41.78 -7.46
C ASP A 410 18.86 40.32 -7.96
N GLU A 411 19.69 40.13 -8.99
CA GLU A 411 20.17 38.83 -9.47
C GLU A 411 21.21 38.27 -8.50
N GLY A 412 21.02 37.03 -8.06
CA GLY A 412 22.00 36.37 -7.19
C GLY A 412 21.94 34.85 -7.27
N GLY A 413 22.42 34.30 -8.38
CA GLY A 413 22.62 32.86 -8.52
C GLY A 413 23.60 32.31 -7.48
N ARG A 414 23.12 31.40 -6.61
CA ARG A 414 23.97 30.42 -5.91
C ARG A 414 23.26 29.07 -5.86
N ARG A 415 23.80 28.12 -6.62
CA ARG A 415 23.60 26.69 -6.42
C ARG A 415 24.18 26.33 -5.05
N ASN A 416 23.34 26.00 -4.09
CA ASN A 416 23.77 25.38 -2.84
C ASN A 416 23.68 23.86 -3.01
N GLU A 417 24.83 23.21 -3.13
CA GLU A 417 24.95 21.78 -2.83
C GLU A 417 24.62 21.59 -1.35
N VAL A 418 23.54 20.87 -1.08
CA VAL A 418 23.15 20.51 0.29
C VAL A 418 23.91 19.24 0.65
N SER A 419 25.05 19.39 1.33
CA SER A 419 25.72 18.31 2.05
C SER A 419 24.94 18.03 3.33
N SER A 420 24.07 17.02 3.33
CA SER A 420 23.35 16.57 4.52
C SER A 420 24.04 15.36 5.14
N VAL A 421 24.90 15.60 6.14
CA VAL A 421 25.19 14.61 7.18
C VAL A 421 24.12 14.80 8.24
N ILE A 422 23.19 13.85 8.35
CA ILE A 422 22.12 13.85 9.36
C ILE A 422 22.32 12.59 10.19
N THR A 423 22.69 12.81 11.45
CA THR A 423 22.71 11.83 12.53
C THR A 423 21.28 11.45 12.92
N SER A 424 21.13 10.20 13.35
CA SER A 424 19.92 9.60 13.92
C SER A 424 19.20 10.55 14.88
N GLY A 425 17.88 10.66 14.73
CA GLY A 425 17.04 11.50 15.58
C GLY A 425 17.01 11.03 17.03
N ASP A 426 17.03 11.98 17.95
CA ASP A 426 16.61 11.78 19.34
C ASP A 426 15.57 12.87 19.69
N GLU A 427 14.61 12.48 20.54
CA GLU A 427 13.47 13.28 20.95
C GLU A 427 13.89 14.43 21.90
N GLY A 428 13.08 15.48 21.91
CA GLY A 428 13.42 16.79 22.47
C GLY A 428 13.71 16.87 23.98
N GLY A 429 14.51 17.86 24.33
CA GLY A 429 14.71 18.35 25.70
C GLY A 429 15.74 19.47 25.71
N GLY A 430 15.31 20.70 26.02
CA GLY A 430 16.17 21.87 25.98
C GLY A 430 17.02 22.10 27.24
N ILE A 431 17.74 23.23 27.15
CA ILE A 431 18.38 24.07 28.18
C ILE A 431 19.88 23.79 28.44
N GLY A 432 20.70 24.83 28.19
CA GLY A 432 21.62 25.33 29.23
C GLY A 432 23.13 25.26 28.99
N GLU A 433 23.68 26.37 28.49
CA GLU A 433 24.92 27.05 28.90
C GLU A 433 26.33 26.42 28.81
N VAL A 434 27.24 27.35 28.55
CA VAL A 434 28.64 27.27 28.12
C VAL A 434 29.56 27.17 29.35
N GLY A 435 30.61 26.36 29.28
CA GLY A 435 31.68 26.27 30.29
C GLY A 435 33.04 26.02 29.64
N ASP A 436 33.97 26.90 29.95
CA ASP A 436 35.29 27.21 29.38
C ASP A 436 36.40 26.17 29.69
N GLY A 437 37.50 26.31 28.96
CA GLY A 437 38.67 25.45 28.84
C GLY A 437 39.52 25.20 30.08
N SER A 438 40.42 24.23 29.95
CA SER A 438 41.81 24.38 30.40
C SER A 438 42.68 23.26 29.82
N GLU A 439 43.70 23.68 29.09
CA GLU A 439 44.92 22.93 28.79
C GLU A 439 45.73 22.76 30.08
N GLU A 440 46.33 21.59 30.33
CA GLU A 440 47.57 21.47 31.11
C GLU A 440 48.41 20.24 30.69
N GLU A 441 49.69 20.33 31.01
CA GLU A 441 50.86 19.87 30.28
C GLU A 441 51.40 18.47 30.61
N HIS A 442 52.36 18.06 29.76
CA HIS A 442 53.32 16.97 29.85
C HIS A 442 54.03 16.70 31.20
N GLN A 443 54.25 15.41 31.49
CA GLN A 443 55.52 14.75 31.90
C GLN A 443 55.22 13.26 32.15
N GLY A 444 56.00 12.23 31.82
CA GLY A 444 57.36 12.08 31.32
C GLY A 444 57.88 10.71 31.77
N GLY A 445 58.41 9.90 30.85
CA GLY A 445 59.47 8.90 31.11
C GLY A 445 59.07 7.47 31.52
N GLY A 446 59.45 6.49 30.69
CA GLY A 446 59.50 5.08 31.07
C GLY A 446 59.73 4.12 29.91
N GLY A 447 60.94 4.07 29.36
CA GLY A 447 61.32 3.10 28.34
C GLY A 447 61.26 1.66 28.86
N GLY A 448 60.40 0.85 28.26
CA GLY A 448 60.33 -0.60 28.42
C GLY A 448 60.19 -1.25 27.05
N VAL A 449 61.29 -1.83 26.55
CA VAL A 449 61.26 -2.71 25.37
C VAL A 449 60.63 -4.02 25.83
N GLY A 450 59.34 -4.20 25.53
CA GLY A 450 58.59 -5.41 25.82
C GLY A 450 57.44 -5.57 24.84
N ASN A 451 57.43 -6.69 24.11
CA ASN A 451 56.38 -7.24 23.24
C ASN A 451 55.38 -6.25 22.63
N ALA A 452 55.43 -6.09 21.30
CA ALA A 452 54.32 -5.59 20.52
C ALA A 452 53.09 -6.51 20.71
N ALA A 453 52.30 -6.26 21.76
CA ALA A 453 50.93 -6.72 21.83
C ALA A 453 50.21 -6.12 20.62
N ALA A 454 49.48 -6.95 19.88
CA ALA A 454 48.68 -6.49 18.76
C ALA A 454 47.68 -5.45 19.30
N LYS A 455 47.92 -4.18 19.01
CA LYS A 455 46.95 -3.13 19.30
C LYS A 455 45.83 -3.30 18.27
N SER A 456 44.61 -3.48 18.77
CA SER A 456 43.40 -3.45 17.96
C SER A 456 43.37 -2.16 17.12
N LEU A 457 43.07 -2.28 15.83
CA LEU A 457 42.73 -1.13 14.99
C LEU A 457 41.33 -0.58 15.35
N PHE A 458 40.52 -1.36 16.08
CA PHE A 458 39.27 -0.95 16.72
C PHE A 458 39.50 -0.41 18.13
N ASP A 459 39.11 0.83 18.36
CA ASP A 459 39.22 1.56 19.64
C ASP A 459 38.00 2.49 19.88
N TYR A 460 36.85 2.17 19.29
CA TYR A 460 35.63 2.98 19.42
C TYR A 460 35.26 3.12 20.91
N GLU A 461 35.02 4.36 21.37
CA GLU A 461 34.46 4.58 22.71
C GLU A 461 32.96 4.24 22.71
N ASP A 462 32.41 4.10 23.90
CA ASP A 462 31.02 3.72 24.11
C ASP A 462 30.05 4.76 23.54
N GLY A 463 29.57 4.50 22.33
CA GLY A 463 28.65 5.37 21.59
C GLY A 463 29.20 5.93 20.27
N ASP A 464 30.48 5.74 19.98
CA ASP A 464 31.11 6.30 18.77
C ASP A 464 30.81 5.52 17.49
N PHE A 465 30.54 4.22 17.64
CA PHE A 465 30.22 3.34 16.52
C PHE A 465 28.71 3.28 16.26
N GLU A 466 28.22 4.21 15.45
CA GLU A 466 26.91 4.08 14.80
C GLU A 466 27.11 3.60 13.36
N ALA A 467 26.93 2.31 13.13
CA ALA A 467 26.85 1.76 11.79
C ALA A 467 25.61 2.30 11.06
N VAL A 468 25.69 2.34 9.74
CA VAL A 468 24.59 2.81 8.91
C VAL A 468 23.48 1.76 8.90
N ASP A 469 22.33 2.09 9.48
CA ASP A 469 21.14 1.25 9.38
C ASP A 469 20.61 1.18 7.95
N MET A 470 20.52 -0.03 7.38
CA MET A 470 20.14 -0.24 6.00
C MET A 470 18.68 0.17 5.77
N SER A 471 17.76 -0.25 6.65
CA SER A 471 16.33 -0.01 6.50
C SER A 471 16.00 1.48 6.54
N SER A 472 16.47 2.20 7.57
CA SER A 472 16.23 3.65 7.68
C SER A 472 16.76 4.43 6.48
N GLN A 473 17.95 4.10 5.98
CA GLN A 473 18.52 4.80 4.82
C GLN A 473 17.76 4.47 3.53
N ILE A 474 17.32 3.22 3.36
CA ILE A 474 16.46 2.84 2.24
C ILE A 474 15.15 3.64 2.29
N ALA A 475 14.50 3.71 3.45
CA ALA A 475 13.27 4.46 3.63
C ALA A 475 13.43 5.95 3.27
N ILE A 476 14.54 6.58 3.72
CA ILE A 476 14.87 7.96 3.35
C ILE A 476 15.01 8.10 1.83
N LYS A 477 15.79 7.23 1.19
CA LYS A 477 16.02 7.32 -0.25
C LYS A 477 14.75 7.01 -1.06
N ILE A 478 13.87 6.13 -0.55
CA ILE A 478 12.58 5.84 -1.17
C ILE A 478 11.70 7.10 -1.11
N SER A 479 11.72 7.79 0.02
CA SER A 479 11.04 9.07 0.21
C SER A 479 11.59 10.15 -0.73
N ASP A 480 12.91 10.30 -0.83
CA ASP A 480 13.58 11.22 -1.76
C ASP A 480 13.15 10.94 -3.21
N ALA A 481 13.17 9.67 -3.62
CA ALA A 481 12.78 9.25 -4.96
C ALA A 481 11.29 9.48 -5.24
N ALA A 482 10.42 9.26 -4.24
CA ALA A 482 8.99 9.57 -4.35
C ALA A 482 8.76 11.07 -4.54
N VAL A 483 9.36 11.91 -3.71
CA VAL A 483 9.27 13.37 -3.81
C VAL A 483 9.81 13.86 -5.16
N ALA A 484 10.96 13.33 -5.61
CA ALA A 484 11.54 13.70 -6.90
C ALA A 484 10.68 13.27 -8.11
N ALA A 485 9.93 12.18 -7.97
CA ALA A 485 9.02 11.70 -9.02
C ALA A 485 7.68 12.47 -9.03
N MET A 486 7.32 13.17 -7.95
CA MET A 486 6.10 13.97 -7.89
C MET A 486 6.27 15.30 -8.64
N ASP A 487 5.33 15.59 -9.54
CA ASP A 487 5.21 16.91 -10.18
C ASP A 487 4.18 17.75 -9.41
N PRO A 488 4.57 18.83 -8.71
CA PRO A 488 3.64 19.69 -7.97
C PRO A 488 2.55 20.33 -8.85
N ARG A 489 2.74 20.37 -10.17
CA ARG A 489 1.74 20.89 -11.12
C ARG A 489 0.67 19.86 -11.46
N GLN A 490 0.92 18.58 -11.16
CA GLN A 490 -0.02 17.50 -11.37
C GLN A 490 -0.91 17.30 -10.14
N TYR A 491 -1.98 16.55 -10.35
CA TYR A 491 -2.92 16.16 -9.31
C TYR A 491 -2.27 15.14 -8.37
N LEU A 492 -2.16 15.47 -7.09
CA LEU A 492 -1.47 14.66 -6.10
C LEU A 492 -2.43 14.08 -5.07
N VAL A 493 -2.26 12.81 -4.77
CA VAL A 493 -3.15 12.05 -3.90
C VAL A 493 -2.43 11.68 -2.62
N PHE A 494 -2.98 12.04 -1.45
CA PHE A 494 -2.33 11.72 -0.19
C PHE A 494 -2.45 10.23 0.14
N THR A 495 -3.67 9.68 0.08
CA THR A 495 -3.92 8.26 0.36
C THR A 495 -5.20 7.80 -0.34
N ARG A 496 -5.31 6.49 -0.55
CA ARG A 496 -6.49 5.78 -1.09
C ARG A 496 -7.05 4.72 -0.13
N GLU A 497 -6.47 4.59 1.07
CA GLU A 497 -6.77 3.49 1.99
C GLU A 497 -8.21 3.47 2.51
N MET A 498 -8.81 4.64 2.60
CA MET A 498 -10.17 4.81 3.12
C MET A 498 -11.20 4.89 1.99
N ASP A 499 -10.78 4.70 0.74
CA ASP A 499 -11.70 4.72 -0.39
C ASP A 499 -12.64 3.51 -0.31
N GLU A 500 -13.93 3.75 -0.48
CA GLU A 500 -14.96 2.75 -0.26
C GLU A 500 -15.80 2.54 -1.52
N ILE A 501 -15.75 1.33 -2.07
CA ILE A 501 -16.52 0.92 -3.25
C ILE A 501 -17.37 -0.29 -2.85
N LYS A 502 -18.65 -0.07 -2.53
CA LYS A 502 -19.53 -1.13 -2.03
C LYS A 502 -20.98 -0.93 -2.46
N PRO A 503 -21.79 -2.01 -2.52
CA PRO A 503 -23.23 -1.91 -2.70
C PRO A 503 -23.89 -1.02 -1.64
N VAL A 504 -24.86 -0.21 -2.09
CA VAL A 504 -25.70 0.58 -1.18
C VAL A 504 -26.45 -0.33 -0.24
N GLN A 505 -26.35 -0.05 1.05
CA GLN A 505 -27.15 -0.69 2.09
C GLN A 505 -28.43 0.12 2.28
N VAL A 506 -29.57 -0.51 2.01
CA VAL A 506 -30.88 0.12 2.12
C VAL A 506 -31.45 -0.20 3.51
N PRO A 507 -31.89 0.80 4.30
CA PRO A 507 -32.54 0.55 5.58
C PRO A 507 -33.83 -0.27 5.46
N ASP A 508 -34.10 -1.13 6.43
CA ASP A 508 -35.31 -1.97 6.47
C ASP A 508 -36.61 -1.15 6.52
N ASN A 509 -36.54 0.07 7.09
CA ASN A 509 -37.67 0.98 7.21
C ASN A 509 -37.86 1.90 5.97
N MET A 510 -37.28 1.56 4.82
CA MET A 510 -37.50 2.31 3.58
C MET A 510 -38.99 2.33 3.21
N ASN A 511 -39.49 3.50 2.79
CA ASN A 511 -40.87 3.64 2.33
C ASN A 511 -41.14 2.71 1.12
N SER A 512 -42.08 1.77 1.30
CA SER A 512 -42.42 0.76 0.31
C SER A 512 -42.98 1.30 -1.00
N LYS A 513 -43.44 2.56 -1.03
CA LYS A 513 -43.96 3.23 -2.23
C LYS A 513 -42.86 3.71 -3.19
N TRP A 514 -41.63 3.89 -2.70
CA TRP A 514 -40.56 4.50 -3.49
C TRP A 514 -40.17 3.71 -4.73
N VAL A 515 -40.16 2.37 -4.65
CA VAL A 515 -39.87 1.50 -5.81
C VAL A 515 -41.01 1.55 -6.83
N PRO A 516 -42.28 1.27 -6.47
CA PRO A 516 -43.40 1.39 -7.42
C PRO A 516 -43.49 2.75 -8.11
N GLU A 517 -43.33 3.85 -7.39
CA GLU A 517 -43.39 5.21 -7.96
C GLU A 517 -42.30 5.44 -9.01
N MET A 518 -41.07 4.99 -8.74
CA MET A 518 -39.95 5.09 -9.68
C MET A 518 -40.15 4.19 -10.91
N GLU A 519 -40.69 2.98 -10.73
CA GLU A 519 -40.99 2.08 -11.84
C GLU A 519 -42.07 2.64 -12.77
N ASP A 520 -43.13 3.20 -12.21
CA ASP A 520 -44.21 3.79 -13.01
C ASP A 520 -43.76 5.05 -13.75
N GLU A 521 -42.96 5.91 -13.11
CA GLU A 521 -42.34 7.08 -13.75
C GLU A 521 -41.45 6.67 -14.94
N THR A 522 -40.70 5.58 -14.83
CA THR A 522 -39.72 5.16 -15.85
C THR A 522 -40.24 4.18 -16.91
N ARG A 523 -41.43 3.61 -16.72
CA ARG A 523 -42.01 2.55 -17.57
C ARG A 523 -42.07 2.92 -19.06
N GLN A 524 -42.60 4.11 -19.36
CA GLN A 524 -42.79 4.57 -20.73
C GLN A 524 -41.44 4.86 -21.42
N MET A 525 -40.51 5.49 -20.70
CA MET A 525 -39.18 5.82 -21.20
C MET A 525 -38.38 4.55 -21.53
N THR A 526 -38.36 3.60 -20.58
CA THR A 526 -37.66 2.31 -20.75
C THR A 526 -38.14 1.56 -22.00
N SER A 527 -39.46 1.56 -22.24
CA SER A 527 -40.05 0.86 -23.39
C SER A 527 -39.69 1.49 -24.74
N LYS A 528 -39.52 2.83 -24.78
CA LYS A 528 -39.06 3.53 -25.99
C LYS A 528 -37.57 3.28 -26.25
N MET A 529 -36.74 3.51 -25.23
CA MET A 529 -35.28 3.31 -25.33
C MET A 529 -34.93 1.87 -25.70
N GLN A 530 -35.67 0.89 -25.19
CA GLN A 530 -35.47 -0.51 -25.56
C GLN A 530 -35.60 -0.72 -27.07
N LYS A 531 -36.69 -0.22 -27.67
CA LYS A 531 -36.93 -0.34 -29.12
C LYS A 531 -35.86 0.39 -29.93
N ASP A 532 -35.39 1.54 -29.45
CA ASP A 532 -34.35 2.31 -30.11
C ASP A 532 -33.00 1.58 -30.08
N ILE A 533 -32.61 0.99 -28.94
CA ILE A 533 -31.40 0.18 -28.82
C ILE A 533 -31.50 -1.09 -29.67
N GLU A 534 -32.63 -1.81 -29.61
CA GLU A 534 -32.85 -3.01 -30.43
C GLU A 534 -32.75 -2.68 -31.93
N ARG A 535 -33.37 -1.58 -32.37
CA ARG A 535 -33.27 -1.11 -33.76
C ARG A 535 -31.84 -0.72 -34.14
N MET A 536 -31.11 -0.05 -33.26
CA MET A 536 -29.70 0.29 -33.47
C MET A 536 -28.84 -0.97 -33.60
N MET A 537 -29.01 -1.94 -32.69
CA MET A 537 -28.26 -3.19 -32.72
C MET A 537 -28.57 -4.01 -33.97
N ALA A 538 -29.84 -4.07 -34.38
CA ALA A 538 -30.26 -4.73 -35.61
C ALA A 538 -29.63 -4.09 -36.86
N SER A 539 -29.47 -2.76 -36.87
CA SER A 539 -28.80 -2.05 -37.97
C SER A 539 -27.30 -2.33 -38.06
N GLN A 540 -26.64 -2.66 -36.94
CA GLN A 540 -25.21 -2.98 -36.91
C GLN A 540 -24.92 -4.47 -37.13
N SER A 541 -25.91 -5.35 -36.87
CA SER A 541 -25.79 -6.78 -37.13
C SER A 541 -26.05 -7.09 -38.61
N HIS A 542 -25.06 -6.89 -39.48
CA HIS A 542 -25.11 -7.47 -40.82
C HIS A 542 -24.76 -8.96 -40.76
N VAL A 543 -25.63 -9.79 -41.32
CA VAL A 543 -25.28 -11.17 -41.65
C VAL A 543 -24.39 -11.11 -42.89
N ILE A 544 -23.09 -11.25 -42.71
CA ILE A 544 -22.15 -11.33 -43.84
C ILE A 544 -22.03 -12.80 -44.23
N ARG A 545 -22.29 -13.11 -45.50
CA ARG A 545 -21.98 -14.42 -46.07
C ARG A 545 -20.61 -14.37 -46.69
N THR A 546 -19.64 -15.00 -46.05
CA THR A 546 -18.26 -15.02 -46.52
C THR A 546 -18.07 -16.22 -47.46
N PRO A 547 -17.63 -16.06 -48.72
CA PRO A 547 -17.36 -17.16 -49.64
C PRO A 547 -15.96 -17.75 -49.42
N GLY A 548 -15.72 -18.97 -49.91
CA GLY A 548 -14.39 -19.59 -49.87
C GLY A 548 -14.18 -20.57 -48.71
N HIS A 549 -15.27 -21.12 -48.18
CA HIS A 549 -15.23 -22.18 -47.17
C HIS A 549 -15.40 -23.56 -47.80
N ARG A 550 -14.90 -24.61 -47.14
CA ARG A 550 -15.00 -26.01 -47.60
C ARG A 550 -16.35 -26.67 -47.28
N THR A 551 -17.18 -26.02 -46.46
CA THR A 551 -18.50 -26.47 -46.01
C THR A 551 -19.43 -25.27 -45.83
N GLY A 552 -20.75 -25.46 -45.93
CA GLY A 552 -21.75 -24.40 -45.78
C GLY A 552 -22.79 -24.41 -46.92
N LYS A 553 -23.38 -23.26 -47.24
CA LYS A 553 -24.31 -23.13 -48.37
C LYS A 553 -23.51 -22.91 -49.66
N LEU A 554 -23.84 -23.63 -50.73
CA LEU A 554 -23.09 -23.55 -51.98
C LEU A 554 -23.05 -22.12 -52.53
N HIS A 555 -21.86 -21.63 -52.88
CA HIS A 555 -21.65 -20.33 -53.50
C HIS A 555 -21.41 -20.52 -54.99
N ALA A 556 -22.47 -20.39 -55.80
CA ALA A 556 -22.43 -20.62 -57.24
C ALA A 556 -21.26 -19.91 -57.96
N PRO A 557 -20.91 -18.64 -57.64
CA PRO A 557 -19.77 -17.97 -58.25
C PRO A 557 -18.40 -18.57 -57.90
N SER A 558 -18.28 -19.40 -56.85
CA SER A 558 -17.03 -20.09 -56.50
C SER A 558 -16.89 -21.46 -57.17
N LEU A 559 -17.89 -21.94 -57.91
CA LEU A 559 -17.87 -23.28 -58.51
C LEU A 559 -16.76 -23.47 -59.55
N PHE A 560 -16.24 -22.39 -60.14
CA PHE A 560 -15.09 -22.45 -61.06
C PHE A 560 -13.83 -23.06 -60.41
N ARG A 561 -13.78 -23.14 -59.07
CA ARG A 561 -12.67 -23.70 -58.30
C ARG A 561 -12.69 -25.23 -58.22
N VAL A 562 -13.84 -25.86 -58.45
CA VAL A 562 -14.00 -27.33 -58.36
C VAL A 562 -13.12 -28.09 -59.35
N PRO A 563 -13.05 -27.72 -60.65
CA PRO A 563 -12.17 -28.41 -61.59
C PRO A 563 -10.68 -28.28 -61.24
N GLY A 564 -10.29 -27.21 -60.54
CA GLY A 564 -8.93 -27.01 -60.04
C GLY A 564 -8.62 -27.76 -58.74
N GLY A 565 -9.56 -28.57 -58.23
CA GLY A 565 -9.39 -29.35 -57.00
C GLY A 565 -9.48 -28.52 -55.71
N ASP A 566 -9.93 -27.26 -55.77
CA ASP A 566 -10.09 -26.42 -54.58
C ASP A 566 -11.53 -26.54 -54.03
N PRO A 567 -11.73 -27.20 -52.88
CA PRO A 567 -13.06 -27.45 -52.31
C PRO A 567 -13.69 -26.22 -51.64
N ARG A 568 -13.05 -25.04 -51.68
CA ARG A 568 -13.53 -23.80 -51.06
C ARG A 568 -14.64 -23.11 -51.87
N VAL A 569 -15.77 -23.80 -52.04
CA VAL A 569 -16.91 -23.38 -52.89
C VAL A 569 -18.18 -23.06 -52.12
N PHE A 570 -18.11 -23.04 -50.79
CA PHE A 570 -19.24 -22.76 -49.92
C PHE A 570 -19.13 -21.35 -49.29
N THR A 571 -20.28 -20.80 -48.96
CA THR A 571 -20.43 -19.64 -48.07
C THR A 571 -20.81 -20.10 -46.68
N GLN A 572 -20.28 -19.41 -45.67
CA GLN A 572 -20.72 -19.55 -44.29
C GLN A 572 -21.37 -18.26 -43.82
N LYS A 573 -22.37 -18.40 -42.94
CA LYS A 573 -23.01 -17.27 -42.28
C LYS A 573 -22.07 -16.80 -41.17
N GLN A 574 -21.55 -15.58 -41.27
CA GLN A 574 -20.91 -14.90 -40.16
C GLN A 574 -21.95 -14.02 -39.48
N GLU A 575 -22.39 -14.44 -38.30
CA GLU A 575 -23.22 -13.60 -37.44
C GLU A 575 -22.32 -12.71 -36.61
N HIS A 576 -22.40 -11.39 -36.82
CA HIS A 576 -21.81 -10.44 -35.91
C HIS A 576 -22.70 -10.36 -34.67
N VAL A 577 -22.24 -10.90 -33.54
CA VAL A 577 -22.96 -10.81 -32.27
C VAL A 577 -22.84 -9.37 -31.77
N SER A 578 -23.90 -8.57 -31.92
CA SER A 578 -23.95 -7.14 -31.57
C SER A 578 -23.90 -6.84 -30.05
N LYS A 579 -23.60 -7.85 -29.21
CA LYS A 579 -23.64 -7.77 -27.73
C LYS A 579 -22.28 -7.74 -27.06
N ASP A 580 -21.23 -7.41 -27.81
CA ASP A 580 -19.84 -7.36 -27.31
C ASP A 580 -19.53 -5.98 -26.68
N THR A 581 -20.45 -5.48 -25.85
CA THR A 581 -20.35 -4.15 -25.21
C THR A 581 -20.60 -4.25 -23.71
N ALA A 582 -19.72 -3.62 -22.93
CA ALA A 582 -19.90 -3.38 -21.50
C ALA A 582 -20.13 -1.88 -21.25
N VAL A 583 -21.11 -1.56 -20.41
CA VAL A 583 -21.48 -0.18 -20.06
C VAL A 583 -21.35 0.06 -18.56
N SER A 584 -20.63 1.10 -18.15
CA SER A 584 -20.67 1.59 -16.76
C SER A 584 -21.46 2.89 -16.72
N VAL A 585 -22.56 2.92 -15.97
CA VAL A 585 -23.34 4.13 -15.71
C VAL A 585 -22.86 4.72 -14.39
N VAL A 586 -22.25 5.89 -14.45
CA VAL A 586 -21.56 6.55 -13.35
C VAL A 586 -22.36 7.78 -12.95
N ILE A 587 -22.88 7.83 -11.71
CA ILE A 587 -23.78 8.89 -11.23
C ILE A 587 -23.07 9.76 -10.18
N ASP A 588 -23.03 11.06 -10.41
CA ASP A 588 -22.50 12.03 -9.48
C ASP A 588 -23.43 12.14 -8.25
N ASN A 589 -22.85 11.85 -7.09
CA ASN A 589 -23.50 11.96 -5.79
C ASN A 589 -22.89 13.08 -4.95
N SER A 590 -22.44 14.17 -5.58
CA SER A 590 -21.99 15.35 -4.86
C SER A 590 -23.14 16.19 -4.30
N GLY A 591 -22.82 17.12 -3.40
CA GLY A 591 -23.79 18.01 -2.76
C GLY A 591 -24.51 18.94 -3.75
N SER A 592 -23.85 19.34 -4.86
CA SER A 592 -24.46 20.18 -5.90
C SER A 592 -25.55 19.44 -6.69
N MET A 593 -25.54 18.11 -6.65
CA MET A 593 -26.59 17.26 -7.20
C MET A 593 -27.84 17.19 -6.30
N GLY A 594 -27.81 17.73 -5.07
CA GLY A 594 -28.95 17.66 -4.15
C GLY A 594 -30.28 18.16 -4.73
N GLY A 595 -31.38 17.59 -4.25
CA GLY A 595 -32.74 17.95 -4.62
C GLY A 595 -33.17 17.41 -5.98
N PRO A 596 -33.72 18.27 -6.89
CA PRO A 596 -34.24 17.82 -8.18
C PRO A 596 -33.21 17.16 -9.10
N LYS A 597 -31.94 17.61 -9.07
CA LYS A 597 -30.86 17.06 -9.90
C LYS A 597 -30.63 15.58 -9.61
N MET A 598 -30.46 15.21 -8.33
CA MET A 598 -30.26 13.83 -7.90
C MET A 598 -31.48 12.97 -8.22
N LYS A 599 -32.69 13.51 -8.00
CA LYS A 599 -33.93 12.81 -8.36
C LYS A 599 -33.97 12.48 -9.85
N LEU A 600 -33.61 13.44 -10.72
CA LEU A 600 -33.52 13.26 -12.15
C LEU A 600 -32.44 12.25 -12.53
N ALA A 601 -31.22 12.38 -11.98
CA ALA A 601 -30.09 11.51 -12.26
C ALA A 601 -30.38 10.05 -11.90
N MET A 602 -30.96 9.78 -10.72
CA MET A 602 -31.32 8.43 -10.30
C MET A 602 -32.46 7.84 -11.13
N THR A 603 -33.45 8.67 -11.51
CA THR A 603 -34.55 8.24 -12.38
C THR A 603 -34.04 7.88 -13.78
N ALA A 604 -33.16 8.71 -14.35
CA ALA A 604 -32.50 8.43 -15.62
C ALA A 604 -31.60 7.19 -15.54
N GLY A 605 -30.79 7.07 -14.49
CA GLY A 605 -29.93 5.92 -14.23
C GLY A 605 -30.72 4.61 -14.13
N TYR A 606 -31.86 4.63 -13.42
CA TYR A 606 -32.76 3.46 -13.33
C TYR A 606 -33.38 3.10 -14.68
N ALA A 607 -33.81 4.09 -15.46
CA ALA A 607 -34.39 3.87 -16.78
C ALA A 607 -33.35 3.29 -17.77
N LEU A 608 -32.11 3.80 -17.76
CA LEU A 608 -30.99 3.26 -18.54
C LEU A 608 -30.68 1.82 -18.12
N CYS A 609 -30.51 1.57 -16.83
CA CYS A 609 -30.28 0.25 -16.24
C CYS A 609 -31.35 -0.76 -16.70
N SER A 610 -32.63 -0.42 -16.50
CA SER A 610 -33.76 -1.25 -16.89
C SER A 610 -33.79 -1.54 -18.39
N THR A 611 -33.38 -0.57 -19.20
CA THR A 611 -33.31 -0.74 -20.66
C THR A 611 -32.19 -1.70 -21.05
N LEU A 612 -30.98 -1.50 -20.51
CA LEU A 612 -29.80 -2.32 -20.78
C LEU A 612 -30.02 -3.79 -20.35
N ASP A 613 -30.70 -4.00 -19.21
CA ASP A 613 -31.08 -5.34 -18.73
C ASP A 613 -32.02 -6.06 -19.72
N ARG A 614 -33.02 -5.36 -20.27
CA ARG A 614 -33.97 -5.92 -21.25
C ARG A 614 -33.32 -6.31 -22.57
N VAL A 615 -32.38 -5.50 -23.07
CA VAL A 615 -31.65 -5.80 -24.32
C VAL A 615 -30.47 -6.77 -24.11
N LYS A 616 -30.19 -7.14 -22.86
CA LYS A 616 -29.11 -8.03 -22.43
C LYS A 616 -27.71 -7.48 -22.78
N ILE A 617 -27.48 -6.21 -22.49
CA ILE A 617 -26.13 -5.60 -22.55
C ILE A 617 -25.51 -5.68 -21.15
N SER A 618 -24.23 -6.05 -21.08
CA SER A 618 -23.48 -6.13 -19.83
C SER A 618 -23.29 -4.74 -19.23
N HIS A 619 -23.74 -4.51 -18.00
CA HIS A 619 -23.67 -3.18 -17.40
C HIS A 619 -23.66 -3.16 -15.88
N GLU A 620 -23.04 -2.12 -15.33
CA GLU A 620 -23.13 -1.73 -13.93
C GLU A 620 -23.68 -0.31 -13.77
N VAL A 621 -24.17 0.01 -12.58
CA VAL A 621 -24.52 1.37 -12.17
C VAL A 621 -23.88 1.67 -10.83
N ILE A 622 -23.06 2.72 -10.80
CA ILE A 622 -22.23 3.10 -9.66
C ILE A 622 -22.31 4.62 -9.47
N GLY A 623 -22.35 5.07 -8.22
CA GLY A 623 -22.25 6.48 -7.88
C GLY A 623 -20.83 6.89 -7.52
N PHE A 624 -20.57 8.18 -7.40
CA PHE A 624 -19.34 8.69 -6.78
C PHE A 624 -19.60 9.93 -5.93
N THR A 625 -18.95 9.99 -4.78
CA THR A 625 -18.97 11.09 -3.82
C THR A 625 -17.68 11.01 -3.00
N THR A 626 -17.60 11.78 -1.94
CA THR A 626 -16.50 11.69 -0.97
C THR A 626 -17.03 11.35 0.42
N GLY A 627 -16.16 10.83 1.28
CA GLY A 627 -16.42 10.81 2.71
C GLY A 627 -16.26 12.21 3.33
N GLY A 628 -16.53 12.29 4.63
CA GLY A 628 -16.37 13.51 5.40
C GLY A 628 -14.97 13.66 5.99
N TYR A 629 -14.46 14.89 6.04
CA TYR A 629 -13.15 15.21 6.64
C TYR A 629 -13.08 14.81 8.14
N TYR A 630 -14.18 14.98 8.87
CA TYR A 630 -14.25 14.65 10.31
C TYR A 630 -14.31 13.14 10.59
N GLY A 631 -14.60 12.32 9.59
CA GLY A 631 -14.55 10.86 9.71
C GLY A 631 -13.14 10.28 9.62
N MET A 632 -12.13 11.11 9.30
CA MET A 632 -10.76 10.63 9.14
C MET A 632 -10.05 10.42 10.48
N PRO A 633 -9.33 9.30 10.66
CA PRO A 633 -8.53 9.05 11.85
C PRO A 633 -7.58 10.22 12.16
N GLN A 634 -7.43 10.55 13.45
CA GLN A 634 -6.54 11.63 13.90
C GLN A 634 -5.10 11.39 13.43
N SER A 635 -4.61 10.15 13.53
CA SER A 635 -3.27 9.75 13.08
C SER A 635 -3.04 10.02 11.59
N LEU A 636 -4.05 9.85 10.75
CA LEU A 636 -3.95 10.14 9.32
C LEU A 636 -3.87 11.65 9.06
N ARG A 637 -4.65 12.45 9.80
CA ARG A 637 -4.60 13.91 9.70
C ARG A 637 -3.25 14.48 10.18
N GLU A 638 -2.68 13.89 11.23
CA GLU A 638 -1.33 14.23 11.71
C GLU A 638 -0.26 13.87 10.69
N ALA A 639 -0.28 12.64 10.16
CA ALA A 639 0.65 12.20 9.12
C ALA A 639 0.60 13.11 7.89
N MET A 640 -0.60 13.54 7.47
CA MET A 640 -0.78 14.48 6.36
C MET A 640 -0.17 15.85 6.65
N ALA A 641 -0.39 16.38 7.86
CA ALA A 641 0.16 17.67 8.25
C ALA A 641 1.69 17.65 8.39
N GLU A 642 2.26 16.55 8.88
CA GLU A 642 3.70 16.35 8.94
C GLU A 642 4.33 16.22 7.56
N ASP A 643 3.73 15.42 6.69
CA ASP A 643 4.21 15.19 5.33
C ASP A 643 4.20 16.49 4.51
N ALA A 644 3.12 17.28 4.59
CA ALA A 644 3.05 18.59 3.94
C ALA A 644 4.17 19.54 4.41
N LYS A 645 4.56 19.50 5.70
CA LYS A 645 5.67 20.30 6.23
C LYS A 645 7.03 19.81 5.73
N LYS A 646 7.27 18.49 5.76
CA LYS A 646 8.55 17.87 5.39
C LYS A 646 8.82 17.97 3.89
N ALA A 647 7.85 17.58 3.08
CA ALA A 647 8.01 17.49 1.64
C ALA A 647 7.73 18.81 0.91
N ARG A 648 7.10 19.79 1.57
CA ARG A 648 6.60 21.04 0.95
C ARG A 648 5.64 20.75 -0.21
N ILE A 649 4.87 19.68 -0.10
CA ILE A 649 3.88 19.23 -1.08
C ILE A 649 2.49 19.58 -0.58
N ASN A 650 1.69 20.18 -1.46
CA ASN A 650 0.26 20.37 -1.23
C ASN A 650 -0.50 19.24 -1.92
N TRP A 651 -1.15 18.40 -1.12
CA TRP A 651 -1.97 17.29 -1.59
C TRP A 651 -3.33 17.81 -2.08
N ASP A 652 -3.73 17.43 -3.29
CA ASP A 652 -5.03 17.80 -3.86
C ASP A 652 -6.13 16.88 -3.31
N ARG A 653 -5.83 15.58 -3.15
CA ARG A 653 -6.74 14.61 -2.55
C ARG A 653 -6.40 14.29 -1.10
N VAL A 654 -7.30 14.66 -0.20
CA VAL A 654 -7.14 14.44 1.25
C VAL A 654 -8.31 13.73 1.93
N ILE A 655 -9.47 13.61 1.25
CA ILE A 655 -10.69 12.95 1.76
C ILE A 655 -10.94 11.65 1.00
N PRO A 656 -11.55 10.61 1.57
CA PRO A 656 -11.77 9.35 0.85
C PRO A 656 -12.80 9.46 -0.27
N ILE A 657 -12.66 8.68 -1.34
CA ILE A 657 -13.70 8.43 -2.34
C ILE A 657 -14.71 7.45 -1.77
N VAL A 658 -15.99 7.72 -2.00
CA VAL A 658 -17.05 6.74 -1.76
C VAL A 658 -17.79 6.52 -3.06
N MET A 659 -17.78 5.29 -3.57
CA MET A 659 -18.50 4.90 -4.78
C MET A 659 -19.62 3.90 -4.45
N PRO A 660 -20.84 4.38 -4.15
CA PRO A 660 -21.98 3.50 -3.87
C PRO A 660 -22.37 2.72 -5.13
N ILE A 661 -22.35 1.39 -5.06
CA ILE A 661 -22.81 0.54 -6.16
C ILE A 661 -24.33 0.36 -6.06
N TYR A 662 -25.05 0.72 -7.12
CA TYR A 662 -26.48 0.46 -7.23
C TYR A 662 -26.73 -0.92 -7.85
N LYS A 663 -25.98 -1.27 -8.90
CA LYS A 663 -26.02 -2.58 -9.56
C LYS A 663 -24.62 -2.95 -10.06
N THR A 664 -24.13 -4.14 -9.72
CA THR A 664 -22.88 -4.68 -10.31
C THR A 664 -23.12 -5.27 -11.72
N PHE A 665 -22.04 -5.57 -12.46
CA PHE A 665 -22.13 -6.25 -13.76
C PHE A 665 -22.88 -7.60 -13.68
N ASP A 666 -22.67 -8.35 -12.59
CA ASP A 666 -23.15 -9.72 -12.47
C ASP A 666 -24.47 -9.84 -11.67
N GLU A 667 -24.97 -8.72 -11.12
CA GLU A 667 -26.29 -8.65 -10.48
C GLU A 667 -27.41 -8.50 -11.51
N ARG A 668 -28.52 -9.23 -11.30
CA ARG A 668 -29.80 -8.98 -11.98
C ARG A 668 -30.57 -7.84 -11.31
N LEU A 669 -31.49 -7.21 -12.03
CA LEU A 669 -32.35 -6.14 -11.49
C LEU A 669 -33.45 -6.67 -10.55
N THR A 670 -33.06 -7.20 -9.38
CA THR A 670 -33.93 -7.72 -8.32
C THR A 670 -34.60 -6.60 -7.51
N ALA A 671 -35.55 -6.95 -6.63
CA ALA A 671 -36.17 -6.00 -5.71
C ALA A 671 -35.14 -5.23 -4.84
N THR A 672 -34.08 -5.91 -4.39
CA THR A 672 -32.97 -5.31 -3.64
C THR A 672 -32.18 -4.32 -4.48
N VAL A 673 -31.91 -4.63 -5.74
CA VAL A 673 -31.22 -3.68 -6.63
C VAL A 673 -32.11 -2.46 -6.87
N LYS A 674 -33.40 -2.66 -7.17
CA LYS A 674 -34.38 -1.59 -7.35
C LYS A 674 -34.50 -0.69 -6.13
N SER A 675 -34.47 -1.26 -4.91
CA SER A 675 -34.54 -0.48 -3.68
C SER A 675 -33.32 0.45 -3.50
N ARG A 676 -32.13 0.07 -3.95
CA ARG A 676 -30.94 0.95 -3.90
C ARG A 676 -31.13 2.23 -4.72
N PHE A 677 -31.68 2.12 -5.92
CA PHE A 677 -32.01 3.29 -6.77
C PHE A 677 -33.07 4.16 -6.12
N ALA A 678 -34.17 3.54 -5.69
CA ALA A 678 -35.30 4.23 -5.07
C ALA A 678 -34.89 4.92 -3.75
N PHE A 679 -34.03 4.28 -2.96
CA PHE A 679 -33.47 4.84 -1.74
C PHE A 679 -32.66 6.10 -2.05
N MET A 680 -31.67 6.04 -2.94
CA MET A 680 -30.87 7.23 -3.25
C MET A 680 -31.70 8.35 -3.87
N ARG A 681 -32.63 8.03 -4.79
CA ARG A 681 -33.52 9.01 -5.44
C ARG A 681 -34.28 9.87 -4.41
N ASN A 682 -34.73 9.26 -3.32
CA ASN A 682 -35.62 9.90 -2.35
C ASN A 682 -34.89 10.35 -1.07
N ALA A 683 -34.03 9.52 -0.49
CA ALA A 683 -33.31 9.83 0.74
C ALA A 683 -32.09 10.74 0.50
N GLN A 684 -31.46 10.65 -0.68
CA GLN A 684 -30.30 11.46 -1.07
C GLN A 684 -29.21 11.50 0.01
N ALA A 685 -28.90 10.33 0.59
CA ALA A 685 -27.94 10.20 1.68
C ALA A 685 -26.50 10.24 1.15
N GLY A 686 -25.60 10.91 1.89
CA GLY A 686 -24.16 10.87 1.62
C GLY A 686 -23.67 11.76 0.47
N LEU A 687 -24.42 12.83 0.15
CA LEU A 687 -24.01 13.77 -0.88
C LEU A 687 -22.92 14.73 -0.37
N ASN A 688 -21.70 14.66 -0.92
CA ASN A 688 -20.53 15.41 -0.45
C ASN A 688 -19.71 16.00 -1.60
N GLY A 689 -18.39 15.84 -1.61
CA GLY A 689 -17.49 16.42 -2.59
C GLY A 689 -17.60 15.76 -3.96
N ASN A 690 -17.17 16.49 -4.97
CA ASN A 690 -17.03 16.00 -6.33
C ASN A 690 -15.54 15.87 -6.69
N ILE A 691 -15.05 14.63 -6.74
CA ILE A 691 -13.70 14.32 -7.19
C ILE A 691 -13.78 13.23 -8.26
N ASP A 692 -14.28 13.70 -9.38
CA ASP A 692 -14.73 12.98 -10.55
C ASP A 692 -13.55 12.27 -11.23
N GLY A 693 -12.41 12.93 -11.45
CA GLY A 693 -11.27 12.34 -12.16
C GLY A 693 -10.86 10.95 -11.65
N GLU A 694 -10.51 10.83 -10.36
CA GLU A 694 -10.17 9.53 -9.76
C GLU A 694 -11.38 8.57 -9.68
N SER A 695 -12.59 9.10 -9.50
CA SER A 695 -13.81 8.27 -9.48
C SER A 695 -14.04 7.59 -10.83
N LEU A 696 -13.74 8.29 -11.94
CA LEU A 696 -13.78 7.72 -13.29
C LEU A 696 -12.69 6.66 -13.49
N GLU A 697 -11.50 6.84 -12.91
CA GLU A 697 -10.44 5.82 -12.97
C GLU A 697 -10.89 4.53 -12.28
N TYR A 698 -11.46 4.62 -11.08
CA TYR A 698 -12.02 3.45 -10.38
C TYR A 698 -13.14 2.77 -11.16
N ALA A 699 -14.08 3.52 -11.74
CA ALA A 699 -15.11 2.96 -12.62
C ALA A 699 -14.49 2.30 -13.87
N ALA A 700 -13.45 2.91 -14.46
CA ALA A 700 -12.77 2.40 -15.63
C ALA A 700 -12.00 1.11 -15.34
N GLU A 701 -11.33 1.00 -14.20
CA GLU A 701 -10.64 -0.24 -13.80
C GLU A 701 -11.62 -1.42 -13.74
N ARG A 702 -12.83 -1.21 -13.23
CA ARG A 702 -13.89 -2.22 -13.18
C ARG A 702 -14.38 -2.57 -14.59
N LEU A 703 -14.61 -1.55 -15.42
CA LEU A 703 -15.07 -1.71 -16.80
C LEU A 703 -14.03 -2.37 -17.72
N LEU A 704 -12.73 -2.12 -17.52
CA LEU A 704 -11.64 -2.68 -18.32
C LEU A 704 -11.38 -4.16 -18.01
N LYS A 705 -11.74 -4.64 -16.81
CA LYS A 705 -11.67 -6.07 -16.43
C LYS A 705 -12.69 -6.96 -17.14
N ARG A 706 -13.71 -6.35 -17.75
CA ARG A 706 -14.77 -7.05 -18.48
C ARG A 706 -14.22 -7.63 -19.80
N SER A 707 -14.73 -8.78 -20.26
CA SER A 707 -14.22 -9.45 -21.48
C SER A 707 -14.72 -8.82 -22.79
N GLU A 708 -15.78 -8.03 -22.72
CA GLU A 708 -16.47 -7.41 -23.84
C GLU A 708 -15.55 -6.42 -24.57
N LYS A 709 -15.44 -6.44 -25.90
CA LYS A 709 -14.45 -5.59 -26.60
C LYS A 709 -14.75 -4.10 -26.51
N ARG A 710 -16.03 -3.72 -26.58
CA ARG A 710 -16.43 -2.31 -26.54
C ARG A 710 -16.73 -1.86 -25.12
N LYS A 711 -16.14 -0.75 -24.69
CA LYS A 711 -16.29 -0.17 -23.36
C LYS A 711 -16.91 1.21 -23.43
N VAL A 712 -18.04 1.41 -22.75
CA VAL A 712 -18.76 2.69 -22.72
C VAL A 712 -18.94 3.12 -21.27
N MET A 713 -18.67 4.40 -20.99
CA MET A 713 -18.90 5.00 -19.68
C MET A 713 -19.84 6.19 -19.83
N LEU A 714 -21.03 6.09 -19.23
CA LEU A 714 -22.03 7.17 -19.20
C LEU A 714 -21.94 7.90 -17.87
N VAL A 715 -21.54 9.17 -17.87
CA VAL A 715 -21.34 9.95 -16.64
C VAL A 715 -22.47 10.96 -16.46
N LEU A 716 -23.34 10.75 -15.48
CA LEU A 716 -24.44 11.65 -15.13
C LEU A 716 -23.96 12.59 -14.01
N SER A 717 -23.67 13.85 -14.35
CA SER A 717 -23.10 14.84 -13.41
C SER A 717 -23.57 16.24 -13.79
N ASP A 718 -23.52 17.20 -12.86
CA ASP A 718 -23.64 18.61 -13.22
C ASP A 718 -22.32 19.22 -13.74
N GLY A 719 -21.21 18.47 -13.67
CA GLY A 719 -19.94 18.79 -14.30
C GLY A 719 -19.12 19.83 -13.56
N GLN A 720 -19.19 19.87 -12.23
CA GLN A 720 -18.46 20.83 -11.40
C GLN A 720 -17.48 20.14 -10.43
N PRO A 721 -16.25 19.80 -10.87
CA PRO A 721 -15.22 19.24 -9.99
C PRO A 721 -14.92 20.17 -8.80
N ALA A 722 -14.85 19.62 -7.59
CA ALA A 722 -14.84 20.40 -6.34
C ALA A 722 -13.67 20.10 -5.38
N GLY A 723 -12.57 19.50 -5.86
CA GLY A 723 -11.40 19.16 -5.05
C GLY A 723 -10.18 20.09 -5.17
N GLY A 724 -10.34 21.32 -5.68
CA GLY A 724 -9.26 22.29 -5.88
C GLY A 724 -8.91 22.55 -7.34
N ALA A 725 -7.98 23.48 -7.59
CA ALA A 725 -7.69 24.02 -8.92
C ALA A 725 -7.22 22.96 -9.94
N LYS A 726 -6.63 21.86 -9.48
CA LYS A 726 -6.11 20.79 -10.34
C LYS A 726 -7.13 19.71 -10.69
N CYS A 727 -8.30 19.67 -10.04
CA CYS A 727 -9.32 18.64 -10.31
C CYS A 727 -9.90 18.71 -11.73
N GLY A 728 -10.18 19.92 -12.24
CA GLY A 728 -10.66 20.10 -13.61
C GLY A 728 -9.65 19.61 -14.65
N PRO A 729 -8.39 20.10 -14.63
CA PRO A 729 -7.33 19.58 -15.49
C PRO A 729 -7.12 18.06 -15.36
N HIS A 730 -7.18 17.53 -14.14
CA HIS A 730 -7.11 16.10 -13.89
C HIS A 730 -8.22 15.33 -14.60
N LEU A 731 -9.48 15.75 -14.44
CA LEU A 731 -10.64 15.13 -15.09
C LEU A 731 -10.48 15.11 -16.62
N SER A 732 -10.09 16.23 -17.24
CA SER A 732 -9.82 16.28 -18.68
C SER A 732 -8.73 15.28 -19.10
N GLY A 733 -7.65 15.20 -18.31
CA GLY A 733 -6.56 14.25 -18.53
C GLY A 733 -7.01 12.79 -18.43
N VAL A 734 -7.85 12.47 -17.44
CA VAL A 734 -8.45 11.14 -17.25
C VAL A 734 -9.34 10.79 -18.44
N VAL A 735 -10.29 11.65 -18.82
CA VAL A 735 -11.20 11.40 -19.96
C VAL A 735 -10.41 11.15 -21.26
N GLN A 736 -9.35 11.92 -21.51
CA GLN A 736 -8.48 11.70 -22.67
C GLN A 736 -7.73 10.35 -22.59
N SER A 737 -7.21 10.01 -21.40
CA SER A 737 -6.48 8.77 -21.19
C SER A 737 -7.39 7.54 -21.34
N LEU A 738 -8.61 7.60 -20.81
CA LEU A 738 -9.63 6.58 -20.99
C LEU A 738 -10.00 6.39 -22.46
N GLY A 739 -10.14 7.48 -23.22
CA GLY A 739 -10.33 7.42 -24.68
C GLY A 739 -9.20 6.68 -25.40
N LYS A 740 -7.94 6.92 -25.02
CA LYS A 740 -6.77 6.19 -25.58
C LYS A 740 -6.77 4.70 -25.21
N LEU A 741 -7.36 4.35 -24.07
CA LEU A 741 -7.53 2.96 -23.62
C LEU A 741 -8.76 2.27 -24.25
N GLY A 742 -9.48 2.95 -25.15
CA GLY A 742 -10.66 2.39 -25.82
C GLY A 742 -11.94 2.47 -25.00
N VAL A 743 -11.97 3.28 -23.93
CA VAL A 743 -13.19 3.57 -23.16
C VAL A 743 -13.86 4.82 -23.74
N GLU A 744 -15.10 4.67 -24.20
CA GLU A 744 -15.91 5.77 -24.71
C GLU A 744 -16.64 6.47 -23.57
N CYS A 745 -16.09 7.58 -23.08
CA CYS A 745 -16.72 8.42 -22.07
C CYS A 745 -17.74 9.39 -22.69
N ILE A 746 -18.97 9.40 -22.16
CA ILE A 746 -20.07 10.28 -22.57
C ILE A 746 -20.59 11.02 -21.35
N GLY A 747 -20.50 12.34 -21.36
CA GLY A 747 -21.03 13.20 -20.29
C GLY A 747 -22.51 13.52 -20.49
N ILE A 748 -23.33 13.25 -19.47
CA ILE A 748 -24.75 13.62 -19.42
C ILE A 748 -24.91 14.68 -18.33
N GLY A 749 -25.05 15.93 -18.76
CA GLY A 749 -25.18 17.09 -17.90
C GLY A 749 -26.54 17.13 -17.23
N ILE A 750 -26.62 16.97 -15.91
CA ILE A 750 -27.88 16.95 -15.18
C ILE A 750 -28.29 18.38 -14.81
N MET A 751 -29.24 18.93 -15.59
CA MET A 751 -29.71 20.31 -15.49
C MET A 751 -28.59 21.38 -15.60
N ASP A 752 -27.40 21.01 -16.06
CA ASP A 752 -26.22 21.86 -16.17
C ASP A 752 -25.39 21.41 -17.40
N SER A 753 -24.70 22.35 -18.04
CA SER A 753 -23.90 22.11 -19.24
C SER A 753 -22.40 22.02 -18.96
N SER A 754 -21.96 22.15 -17.70
CA SER A 754 -20.53 22.21 -17.35
C SER A 754 -19.77 20.93 -17.70
N VAL A 755 -20.46 19.79 -17.85
CA VAL A 755 -19.88 18.55 -18.38
C VAL A 755 -19.23 18.74 -19.77
N THR A 756 -19.71 19.67 -20.60
CA THR A 756 -19.18 19.92 -21.95
C THR A 756 -17.73 20.39 -21.95
N LYS A 757 -17.25 20.94 -20.82
CA LYS A 757 -15.85 21.37 -20.63
C LYS A 757 -14.88 20.19 -20.57
N TYR A 758 -15.35 19.02 -20.15
CA TYR A 758 -14.53 17.86 -19.82
C TYR A 758 -14.80 16.65 -20.72
N TYR A 759 -16.03 16.49 -21.20
CA TYR A 759 -16.46 15.36 -22.02
C TYR A 759 -16.71 15.81 -23.46
N PRO A 760 -15.82 15.48 -24.41
CA PRO A 760 -15.99 15.85 -25.82
C PRO A 760 -17.29 15.33 -26.43
N LYS A 761 -17.71 14.14 -26.00
CA LYS A 761 -19.03 13.57 -26.28
C LYS A 761 -19.93 13.88 -25.09
N SER A 762 -20.86 14.80 -25.24
CA SER A 762 -21.78 15.15 -24.15
C SER A 762 -23.14 15.66 -24.61
N THR A 763 -24.12 15.57 -23.71
CA THR A 763 -25.49 16.08 -23.87
C THR A 763 -26.00 16.59 -22.53
N VAL A 764 -27.03 17.43 -22.52
CA VAL A 764 -27.66 17.94 -21.28
C VAL A 764 -29.05 17.38 -21.14
N LEU A 765 -29.40 16.92 -19.94
CA LEU A 765 -30.71 16.38 -19.58
C LEU A 765 -31.39 17.32 -18.59
N HIS A 766 -32.50 17.92 -19.00
CA HIS A 766 -33.29 18.81 -18.14
C HIS A 766 -34.47 18.11 -17.46
N LYS A 767 -35.04 17.09 -18.11
CA LYS A 767 -36.18 16.31 -17.61
C LYS A 767 -36.01 14.85 -17.99
N ALA A 768 -36.64 13.94 -17.24
CA ALA A 768 -36.45 12.50 -17.45
C ALA A 768 -37.01 12.09 -18.82
N GLU A 769 -38.14 12.67 -19.23
CA GLU A 769 -38.85 12.34 -20.47
C GLU A 769 -38.04 12.60 -21.75
N ASP A 770 -37.00 13.43 -21.66
CA ASP A 770 -36.11 13.76 -22.77
C ASP A 770 -35.07 12.65 -23.03
N LEU A 771 -34.94 11.68 -22.12
CA LEU A 771 -33.94 10.60 -22.18
C LEU A 771 -34.04 9.74 -23.46
N PRO A 772 -35.22 9.24 -23.89
CA PRO A 772 -35.33 8.46 -25.12
C PRO A 772 -35.10 9.29 -26.39
N GLY A 773 -35.28 10.60 -26.34
CA GLY A 773 -35.12 11.48 -27.48
C GLY A 773 -33.68 11.97 -27.62
N GLN A 774 -33.26 12.84 -26.69
CA GLN A 774 -31.97 13.53 -26.76
C GLN A 774 -30.82 12.57 -26.47
N VAL A 775 -30.88 11.89 -25.32
CA VAL A 775 -29.76 11.07 -24.84
C VAL A 775 -29.58 9.83 -25.72
N MET A 776 -30.64 9.13 -26.09
CA MET A 776 -30.51 7.97 -26.98
C MET A 776 -30.12 8.32 -28.41
N THR A 777 -30.53 9.48 -28.94
CA THR A 777 -30.09 9.92 -30.27
C THR A 777 -28.59 10.22 -30.27
N GLU A 778 -28.10 10.93 -29.25
CA GLU A 778 -26.68 11.21 -29.13
C GLU A 778 -25.87 9.94 -28.84
N ILE A 779 -26.35 9.07 -27.94
CA ILE A 779 -25.77 7.74 -27.73
C ILE A 779 -25.74 6.97 -29.05
N LYS A 780 -26.80 7.01 -29.88
CA LYS A 780 -26.80 6.34 -31.18
C LYS A 780 -25.72 6.90 -32.11
N LYS A 781 -25.65 8.22 -32.30
CA LYS A 781 -24.60 8.87 -33.13
C LYS A 781 -23.20 8.47 -32.66
N ILE A 782 -23.00 8.56 -31.35
CA ILE A 782 -21.75 8.17 -30.70
C ILE A 782 -21.44 6.68 -30.93
N LEU A 783 -22.44 5.82 -30.81
CA LEU A 783 -22.27 4.36 -30.89
C LEU A 783 -22.13 3.86 -32.33
N THR A 784 -22.70 4.54 -33.30
CA THR A 784 -22.66 4.17 -34.72
C THR A 784 -21.55 4.88 -35.50
N GLY A 785 -20.93 5.92 -34.93
CA GLY A 785 -19.91 6.73 -35.62
C GLY A 785 -20.46 7.50 -36.82
N MET A 786 -21.77 7.80 -36.81
CA MET A 786 -22.51 8.50 -37.87
C MET A 786 -22.96 9.87 -37.40
#